data_AF-A0A941AXW1-F1
#
_entry.id   AF-A0A941AXW1-F1
#
_cell.length_a   1.000
_cell.length_b   1.000
_cell.length_c   1.000
_cell.angle_alpha   90.00
_cell.angle_beta   90.00
_cell.angle_gamma   90.00
#
_symmetry.space_group_name_H-M   'P 1'
#
loop_
_entity.id
_entity.type
_entity.pdbx_description
1 polymer ?
#
loop_
_entity_poly.entity_id
_entity_poly.type
_entity_poly.pdbx_seq_one_letter_code
_entity_poly.pdbx_strand_id
1 'polypeptide(L)'
;MVRGLLIMCLITLQSFGQQIKFENFTTNQGLSNNSVIDIENDKDGGLWVATWDGLNYYDGHNFKCFKHNANDHETISSNYITKVKKDNTGCIWLISKEGDVNKYVENGKFRTFKFKSLPQNIYLSQKGNIVVQTSTAYYEFIKGAFTAISYNRVQKTDLSDLKNSLLKEYPRLIINDVLKDKFGNIWYATQKNGIYIISNKGGKKNIEHFTSDLYLPYSFSSNEIETLHEDAFGNIWLGQKDGGLSMAYTGSEMLNTIMPHPVKHPNLPTETIRAITKDKEGKIWLGYYTNGLYYYNKKNHSYDKFRIKEAALHPDWERVRSLFTASDGTIWVGTYKGIIRISGSQYRCYEAEKIKELPNNRSYSICEDENKQLWIGCWGGVAKFNLVTEKWESFKGQNLLNKYHIRCVKKDKQSLILATENDGIIILNLETGKLEQISTHQGLLGNSVYSVLIDKNTHNYWIASLGGVSVFNKKKGLIKNITETDGLPSHMVYGLIDNGNKVWMSTTKGIASVAKNNFKITSYNPNHGWQAPEFSEGAYYQDNKGLLYFGGVNGLNYFDPNSLRTNTSVEKIKLNIDGNENYLPVIDKSFTDNELEIEIVPIVFPRENAASIYYKLEGRDKNWILLRDTKKIEYANLSSGEYHFLIKKGEKGVVQPVFFTLHIRKAFYETILFYILLSGCILLGCITLIYFRNKTAAAQQKYLVAKIGARTAIIEKQKKDLQAINEKLDKKNKKISEQKEKLLKLHSTLKNENFEIEKFKTFMLAEFQDPIAEIIKISSTYKKDNEVQRDLLFQSGKLANLISGWNYLSYVKDIGPIRKSAVNLFPVLKNSIEKLKLELQHNQVNLNCEIDNALCFVSIDLLRLKLLLQYFFNDICKYSETDSTLNIEIGYEDNFLKVSVVSDSVILKNNWYNILHYSPYFKALNVLLEDLDGIFFDYSDEKFKSTLQIPLELADENLKMKETISWKHFSEQDQLSLDKELFLVFSDQSDYTAANQILENNNYHLLFENSVANLNSALTQLNVSALVFYQATFSKELVHFLASHKKMSGLKIPMIYISEYINYELHEQLLELGIDTLIQLPASSSFIMKKISSLIDKNKEASKENKMQQKIFEILTEDTPFLTNNDKLVKQALETIKKELQDPSFNVETLVETLGISRVKCYRVFKETLNQSPSDVITSFRLQKAEILLRTKKLNISEISFECGYNDPKYFGRSFKKYFGKSPKEYKGFS
;
A
#
# COMPACT_ATOMS: atom_id res chain seq x y z
N MET A 1 60.15 -48.43 -3.64
CA MET A 1 59.53 -47.78 -2.45
C MET A 1 59.26 -46.29 -2.68
N VAL A 2 58.80 -45.85 -3.87
CA VAL A 2 58.59 -44.41 -4.19
C VAL A 2 57.21 -44.13 -4.85
N ARG A 3 56.36 -45.15 -5.10
CA ARG A 3 54.99 -44.95 -5.63
C ARG A 3 53.88 -44.93 -4.57
N GLY A 4 54.22 -45.11 -3.29
CA GLY A 4 53.24 -45.18 -2.19
C GLY A 4 52.92 -43.87 -1.48
N LEU A 5 53.66 -42.79 -1.73
CA LEU A 5 53.53 -41.54 -0.95
C LEU A 5 52.81 -40.39 -1.67
N LEU A 6 52.47 -40.55 -2.95
CA LEU A 6 51.80 -39.49 -3.74
C LEU A 6 50.26 -39.58 -3.75
N ILE A 7 49.68 -40.61 -3.15
CA ILE A 7 48.22 -40.82 -3.11
C ILE A 7 47.59 -40.34 -1.78
N MET A 8 48.39 -39.98 -0.77
CA MET A 8 47.88 -39.57 0.55
C MET A 8 47.72 -38.06 0.78
N CYS A 9 47.93 -37.20 -0.23
CA CYS A 9 47.69 -35.74 -0.13
C CYS A 9 46.44 -35.23 -0.88
N LEU A 10 45.54 -36.12 -1.30
CA LEU A 10 44.27 -35.76 -1.96
C LEU A 10 43.06 -35.85 -1.01
N ILE A 11 43.26 -35.64 0.29
CA ILE A 11 42.17 -35.56 1.27
C ILE A 11 41.83 -34.10 1.56
N THR A 12 40.62 -33.74 1.12
CA THR A 12 39.74 -32.66 1.57
C THR A 12 40.21 -31.23 1.38
N LEU A 13 39.66 -30.58 0.35
CA LEU A 13 39.02 -29.27 0.46
C LEU A 13 37.94 -29.23 -0.62
N GLN A 14 36.69 -29.48 -0.21
CA GLN A 14 35.53 -29.32 -1.08
C GLN A 14 35.38 -27.84 -1.41
N SER A 15 35.64 -27.47 -2.66
CA SER A 15 35.17 -26.21 -3.24
C SER A 15 33.66 -26.33 -3.45
N PHE A 16 32.87 -26.14 -2.40
CA PHE A 16 31.50 -25.66 -2.59
C PHE A 16 31.66 -24.27 -3.21
N GLY A 17 31.31 -24.11 -4.49
CA GLY A 17 31.32 -22.80 -5.13
C GLY A 17 30.53 -21.82 -4.25
N GLN A 18 31.10 -20.64 -3.99
CA GLN A 18 30.42 -19.59 -3.23
C GLN A 18 29.05 -19.39 -3.87
N GLN A 19 27.97 -19.35 -3.08
CA GLN A 19 26.66 -19.00 -3.61
C GLN A 19 26.42 -17.53 -3.35
N ILE A 20 27.00 -16.68 -4.18
CA ILE A 20 26.69 -15.25 -4.16
C ILE A 20 25.19 -15.09 -4.47
N LYS A 21 24.52 -14.30 -3.64
CA LYS A 21 23.08 -14.04 -3.73
C LYS A 21 22.87 -12.67 -4.35
N PHE A 22 21.90 -12.60 -5.26
CA PHE A 22 21.57 -11.40 -6.01
C PHE A 22 20.16 -10.92 -5.67
N GLU A 23 20.01 -9.62 -5.43
CA GLU A 23 18.72 -8.94 -5.36
C GLU A 23 18.45 -8.26 -6.71
N ASN A 24 17.26 -8.51 -7.29
CA ASN A 24 16.94 -8.08 -8.65
C ASN A 24 15.93 -6.93 -8.66
N PHE A 25 16.18 -5.96 -9.52
CA PHE A 25 15.35 -4.79 -9.78
C PHE A 25 15.02 -4.73 -11.27
N THR A 26 13.72 -4.79 -11.56
CA THR A 26 13.15 -4.80 -12.90
C THR A 26 12.14 -3.66 -13.03
N THR A 27 11.44 -3.60 -14.16
CA THR A 27 10.32 -2.65 -14.35
C THR A 27 9.25 -2.74 -13.26
N ASN A 28 9.06 -3.92 -12.65
CA ASN A 28 8.14 -4.10 -11.52
C ASN A 28 8.56 -3.29 -10.27
N GLN A 29 9.85 -2.98 -10.12
CA GLN A 29 10.39 -2.18 -9.02
C GLN A 29 10.54 -0.69 -9.40
N GLY A 30 10.13 -0.29 -10.61
CA GLY A 30 10.18 1.10 -11.09
C GLY A 30 11.31 1.42 -12.06
N LEU A 31 12.19 0.47 -12.41
CA LEU A 31 13.18 0.65 -13.46
C LEU A 31 12.47 0.94 -14.80
N SER A 32 12.98 1.85 -15.62
CA SER A 32 12.29 2.22 -16.88
C SER A 32 12.31 1.10 -17.94
N ASN A 33 13.34 0.26 -17.96
CA ASN A 33 13.49 -0.86 -18.89
C ASN A 33 14.42 -1.94 -18.31
N ASN A 34 14.18 -3.22 -18.62
CA ASN A 34 14.97 -4.35 -18.11
C ASN A 34 16.31 -4.56 -18.85
N SER A 35 16.61 -3.80 -19.89
CA SER A 35 17.92 -3.82 -20.56
C SER A 35 18.78 -2.67 -20.06
N VAL A 36 19.61 -2.98 -19.05
CA VAL A 36 20.53 -2.05 -18.40
C VAL A 36 21.88 -2.08 -19.12
N ILE A 37 22.37 -0.91 -19.52
CA ILE A 37 23.56 -0.77 -20.36
C ILE A 37 24.76 -0.27 -19.57
N ASP A 38 24.56 0.67 -18.66
CA ASP A 38 25.66 1.30 -17.94
C ASP A 38 25.18 1.83 -16.58
N ILE A 39 26.07 1.87 -15.59
CA ILE A 39 25.76 2.26 -14.22
C ILE A 39 26.86 3.21 -13.72
N GLU A 40 26.49 4.26 -12.98
CA GLU A 40 27.45 5.19 -12.38
C GLU A 40 26.96 5.70 -11.02
N ASN A 41 27.89 5.92 -10.09
CA ASN A 41 27.56 6.52 -8.79
C ASN A 41 27.43 8.04 -8.92
N ASP A 42 26.49 8.67 -8.24
CA ASP A 42 26.50 10.12 -8.03
C ASP A 42 27.53 10.53 -6.95
N LYS A 43 27.54 11.80 -6.55
CA LYS A 43 28.42 12.32 -5.47
C LYS A 43 27.95 11.90 -4.06
N ASP A 44 26.64 11.71 -3.88
CA ASP A 44 25.96 11.47 -2.61
C ASP A 44 25.74 9.97 -2.31
N GLY A 45 26.13 9.07 -3.22
CA GLY A 45 26.02 7.61 -3.09
C GLY A 45 24.88 6.96 -3.86
N GLY A 46 24.01 7.71 -4.53
CA GLY A 46 22.93 7.18 -5.38
C GLY A 46 23.46 6.63 -6.71
N LEU A 47 22.61 5.87 -7.41
CA LEU A 47 22.98 5.20 -8.66
C LEU A 47 22.24 5.79 -9.86
N TRP A 48 22.98 6.12 -10.90
CA TRP A 48 22.46 6.44 -12.22
C TRP A 48 22.56 5.19 -13.10
N VAL A 49 21.44 4.78 -13.69
CA VAL A 49 21.29 3.53 -14.43
C VAL A 49 20.76 3.84 -15.84
N ALA A 50 21.62 3.67 -16.83
CA ALA A 50 21.30 3.83 -18.24
C ALA A 50 20.60 2.57 -18.78
N THR A 51 19.51 2.75 -19.52
CA THR A 51 18.76 1.64 -20.12
C THR A 51 18.41 1.92 -21.59
N TRP A 52 17.85 0.92 -22.28
CA TRP A 52 17.33 1.09 -23.64
C TRP A 52 16.15 2.07 -23.76
N ASP A 53 15.40 2.28 -22.68
CA ASP A 53 14.24 3.19 -22.69
C ASP A 53 14.20 4.06 -21.43
N GLY A 54 15.19 4.93 -21.31
CA GLY A 54 15.29 5.99 -20.32
C GLY A 54 16.53 5.90 -19.43
N LEU A 55 16.77 6.99 -18.71
CA LEU A 55 17.75 7.06 -17.64
C LEU A 55 17.04 6.93 -16.31
N ASN A 56 17.63 6.21 -15.36
CA ASN A 56 17.05 6.02 -14.04
C ASN A 56 18.02 6.54 -12.98
N TYR A 57 17.47 7.12 -11.92
CA TYR A 57 18.18 7.40 -10.69
C TYR A 57 17.58 6.57 -9.56
N TYR A 58 18.43 5.85 -8.83
CA TYR A 58 18.04 5.01 -7.71
C TYR A 58 18.68 5.53 -6.42
N ASP A 59 17.84 5.91 -5.46
CA ASP A 59 18.23 6.49 -4.16
C ASP A 59 18.28 5.45 -3.01
N GLY A 60 18.00 4.18 -3.30
CA GLY A 60 17.86 3.11 -2.30
C GLY A 60 16.42 2.80 -1.89
N HIS A 61 15.48 3.66 -2.27
CA HIS A 61 14.06 3.48 -2.05
C HIS A 61 13.28 3.35 -3.34
N ASN A 62 13.43 4.31 -4.26
CA ASN A 62 12.63 4.44 -5.46
C ASN A 62 13.50 4.72 -6.68
N PHE A 63 13.03 4.28 -7.84
CA PHE A 63 13.57 4.71 -9.12
C PHE A 63 12.86 5.98 -9.57
N LYS A 64 13.65 7.00 -9.92
CA LYS A 64 13.19 8.19 -10.65
C LYS A 64 13.61 8.05 -12.10
N CYS A 65 12.64 7.99 -13.00
CA CYS A 65 12.86 7.78 -14.43
C CYS A 65 12.88 9.12 -15.18
N PHE A 66 13.86 9.29 -16.06
CA PHE A 66 13.97 10.42 -16.98
C PHE A 66 13.81 9.90 -18.41
N LYS A 67 12.86 10.50 -19.14
CA LYS A 67 12.56 10.17 -20.53
C LYS A 67 12.62 11.42 -21.40
N HIS A 68 12.87 11.21 -22.68
CA HIS A 68 12.84 12.21 -23.72
C HIS A 68 11.41 12.70 -23.94
N ASN A 69 11.26 14.02 -24.04
CA ASN A 69 10.05 14.68 -24.49
C ASN A 69 10.39 15.59 -25.66
N ALA A 70 9.79 15.35 -26.82
CA ALA A 70 10.04 16.12 -28.03
C ALA A 70 9.67 17.62 -27.88
N ASN A 71 8.75 17.94 -26.97
CA ASN A 71 8.28 19.30 -26.73
C ASN A 71 9.08 20.04 -25.64
N ASP A 72 10.03 19.36 -24.97
CA ASP A 72 10.81 19.94 -23.88
C ASP A 72 12.31 19.68 -24.08
N HIS A 73 13.01 20.74 -24.51
CA HIS A 73 14.45 20.73 -24.75
C HIS A 73 15.30 20.61 -23.47
N GLU A 74 14.70 20.70 -22.29
CA GLU A 74 15.37 20.45 -21.01
C GLU A 74 15.31 18.97 -20.60
N THR A 75 14.70 18.09 -21.39
CA THR A 75 14.74 16.64 -21.16
C THR A 75 15.93 15.97 -21.84
N ILE A 76 16.19 14.69 -21.54
CA ILE A 76 17.20 13.91 -22.27
C ILE A 76 16.88 13.87 -23.77
N SER A 77 17.89 13.89 -24.63
CA SER A 77 17.70 13.93 -26.09
C SER A 77 17.08 12.67 -26.72
N SER A 78 17.19 11.53 -26.05
CA SER A 78 16.57 10.25 -26.46
C SER A 78 16.53 9.30 -25.27
N ASN A 79 15.65 8.30 -25.33
CA ASN A 79 15.51 7.29 -24.29
C ASN A 79 16.60 6.22 -24.34
N TYR A 80 17.19 5.92 -25.50
CA TYR A 80 18.20 4.87 -25.59
C TYR A 80 19.56 5.42 -25.13
N ILE A 81 19.91 5.17 -23.86
CA ILE A 81 21.17 5.64 -23.27
C ILE A 81 22.23 4.54 -23.37
N THR A 82 23.40 4.90 -23.92
CA THR A 82 24.50 3.96 -24.20
C THR A 82 25.64 4.06 -23.19
N LYS A 83 25.82 5.22 -22.57
CA LYS A 83 26.89 5.46 -21.59
C LYS A 83 26.47 6.49 -20.57
N VAL A 84 26.88 6.31 -19.31
CA VAL A 84 26.76 7.30 -18.25
C VAL A 84 28.11 7.48 -17.56
N LYS A 85 28.50 8.73 -17.27
CA LYS A 85 29.77 9.05 -16.61
C LYS A 85 29.65 10.25 -15.69
N LYS A 86 30.28 10.16 -14.52
CA LYS A 86 30.42 11.27 -13.58
C LYS A 86 31.74 12.01 -13.82
N ASP A 87 31.70 13.33 -13.82
CA ASP A 87 32.89 14.18 -13.90
C ASP A 87 33.53 14.46 -12.52
N ASN A 88 34.68 15.14 -12.49
CA ASN A 88 35.38 15.49 -11.25
C ASN A 88 34.59 16.45 -10.32
N THR A 89 33.58 17.16 -10.83
CA THR A 89 32.69 18.03 -10.04
C THR A 89 31.49 17.28 -9.45
N GLY A 90 31.30 16.03 -9.87
CA GLY A 90 30.18 15.18 -9.46
C GLY A 90 28.95 15.28 -10.36
N CYS A 91 29.04 15.99 -11.49
CA CYS A 91 27.96 16.12 -12.46
C CYS A 91 27.91 14.90 -13.39
N ILE A 92 26.70 14.52 -13.79
CA ILE A 92 26.40 13.32 -14.58
C ILE A 92 26.24 13.67 -16.05
N TRP A 93 26.89 12.89 -16.89
CA TRP A 93 26.91 13.02 -18.33
C TRP A 93 26.51 11.70 -18.99
N LEU A 94 25.83 11.78 -20.14
CA LEU A 94 25.36 10.59 -20.85
C LEU A 94 25.43 10.76 -22.36
N ILE A 95 25.55 9.64 -23.08
CA ILE A 95 25.42 9.57 -24.54
C ILE A 95 24.16 8.78 -24.90
N SER A 96 23.29 9.37 -25.73
CA SER A 96 22.21 8.62 -26.36
C SER A 96 22.68 7.89 -27.63
N LYS A 97 21.96 6.86 -28.05
CA LYS A 97 22.31 6.04 -29.23
C LYS A 97 22.41 6.86 -30.53
N GLU A 98 21.63 7.94 -30.63
CA GLU A 98 21.60 8.89 -31.73
C GLU A 98 22.82 9.83 -31.72
N GLY A 99 23.66 9.76 -30.69
CA GLY A 99 24.91 10.50 -30.59
C GLY A 99 24.79 11.89 -29.97
N ASP A 100 23.72 12.15 -29.22
CA ASP A 100 23.63 13.39 -28.45
C ASP A 100 24.24 13.21 -27.05
N VAL A 101 25.05 14.18 -26.62
CA VAL A 101 25.64 14.19 -25.28
C VAL A 101 24.78 15.07 -24.37
N ASN A 102 24.28 14.53 -23.27
CA ASN A 102 23.49 15.30 -22.31
C ASN A 102 24.24 15.45 -20.99
N LYS A 103 24.14 16.64 -20.40
CA LYS A 103 24.64 16.96 -19.06
C LYS A 103 23.46 17.14 -18.13
N TYR A 104 23.42 16.43 -17.00
CA TYR A 104 22.45 16.66 -15.95
C TYR A 104 22.73 17.99 -15.24
N VAL A 105 21.71 18.84 -15.12
CA VAL A 105 21.83 20.15 -14.47
C VAL A 105 21.28 20.06 -13.06
N GLU A 106 19.96 20.09 -12.90
CA GLU A 106 19.24 19.99 -11.62
C GLU A 106 17.76 19.64 -11.86
N ASN A 107 17.09 19.11 -10.85
CA ASN A 107 15.63 18.88 -10.84
C ASN A 107 15.08 18.14 -12.07
N GLY A 108 15.86 17.23 -12.65
CA GLY A 108 15.47 16.48 -13.85
C GLY A 108 15.72 17.17 -15.18
N LYS A 109 16.38 18.32 -15.19
CA LYS A 109 16.75 19.06 -16.39
C LYS A 109 18.12 18.65 -16.94
N PHE A 110 18.23 18.65 -18.25
CA PHE A 110 19.40 18.26 -19.03
C PHE A 110 19.76 19.34 -20.04
N ARG A 111 21.06 19.47 -20.29
CA ARG A 111 21.60 20.30 -21.36
C ARG A 111 22.26 19.44 -22.42
N THR A 112 21.78 19.54 -23.65
CA THR A 112 22.28 18.76 -24.79
C THR A 112 23.45 19.45 -25.51
N PHE A 113 24.42 18.66 -25.94
CA PHE A 113 25.57 19.05 -26.74
C PHE A 113 25.63 18.16 -27.99
N LYS A 114 25.64 18.81 -29.17
CA LYS A 114 25.68 18.13 -30.46
C LYS A 114 27.07 18.16 -31.06
N PHE A 115 27.44 17.07 -31.75
CA PHE A 115 28.73 16.92 -32.41
C PHE A 115 28.54 16.67 -33.91
N LYS A 116 29.52 17.08 -34.73
CA LYS A 116 29.49 16.84 -36.19
C LYS A 116 29.60 15.36 -36.55
N SER A 117 30.31 14.60 -35.74
CA SER A 117 30.50 13.16 -35.86
C SER A 117 29.93 12.48 -34.62
N LEU A 118 29.22 11.36 -34.81
CA LEU A 118 28.58 10.58 -33.76
C LEU A 118 29.55 10.30 -32.59
N PRO A 119 29.25 10.80 -31.38
CA PRO A 119 29.86 10.37 -30.13
C PRO A 119 29.70 8.87 -29.91
N GLN A 120 30.80 8.23 -29.53
CA GLN A 120 30.87 6.77 -29.32
C GLN A 120 31.09 6.41 -27.86
N ASN A 121 31.83 7.23 -27.10
CA ASN A 121 32.15 6.93 -25.70
C ASN A 121 32.47 8.19 -24.89
N ILE A 122 32.39 8.08 -23.57
CA ILE A 122 32.81 9.11 -22.60
C ILE A 122 33.95 8.57 -21.74
N TYR A 123 35.01 9.37 -21.62
CA TYR A 123 36.13 9.15 -20.72
C TYR A 123 36.36 10.35 -19.80
N LEU A 124 37.35 10.22 -18.92
CA LEU A 124 37.91 11.35 -18.18
C LEU A 124 39.25 11.75 -18.79
N SER A 125 39.56 13.05 -18.77
CA SER A 125 40.92 13.53 -19.02
C SER A 125 41.79 13.27 -17.80
N GLN A 126 43.11 13.42 -17.93
CA GLN A 126 44.03 13.38 -16.78
C GLN A 126 43.69 14.42 -15.68
N LYS A 127 42.92 15.46 -16.02
CA LYS A 127 42.43 16.48 -15.07
C LYS A 127 41.04 16.16 -14.50
N GLY A 128 40.44 15.04 -14.93
CA GLY A 128 39.10 14.62 -14.51
C GLY A 128 37.94 15.30 -15.24
N ASN A 129 38.20 16.01 -16.35
CA ASN A 129 37.13 16.59 -17.17
C ASN A 129 36.55 15.54 -18.11
N ILE A 130 35.30 15.73 -18.53
CA ILE A 130 34.66 14.85 -19.52
C ILE A 130 35.35 14.96 -20.87
N VAL A 131 35.67 13.79 -21.43
CA VAL A 131 36.17 13.64 -22.79
C VAL A 131 35.19 12.80 -23.60
N VAL A 132 34.69 13.35 -24.71
CA VAL A 132 33.84 12.63 -25.66
C VAL A 132 34.69 12.14 -26.81
N GLN A 133 34.64 10.83 -27.09
CA GLN A 133 35.25 10.23 -28.27
C GLN A 133 34.25 10.22 -29.43
N THR A 134 34.67 10.66 -30.60
CA THR A 134 33.95 10.47 -31.86
C THR A 134 34.76 9.56 -32.79
N SER A 135 34.22 9.24 -33.97
CA SER A 135 34.94 8.47 -34.99
C SER A 135 36.21 9.14 -35.51
N THR A 136 36.37 10.45 -35.31
CA THR A 136 37.45 11.25 -35.89
C THR A 136 38.37 11.93 -34.87
N ALA A 137 37.89 12.21 -33.64
CA ALA A 137 38.66 12.96 -32.65
C ALA A 137 38.16 12.73 -31.21
N TYR A 138 38.92 13.25 -30.25
CA TYR A 138 38.55 13.34 -28.83
C TYR A 138 38.29 14.80 -28.47
N TYR A 139 37.24 15.06 -27.70
CA TYR A 139 36.88 16.41 -27.29
C TYR A 139 36.77 16.52 -25.77
N GLU A 140 37.55 17.40 -25.14
CA GLU A 140 37.49 17.68 -23.70
C GLU A 140 36.58 18.86 -23.40
N PHE A 141 35.72 18.72 -22.40
CA PHE A 141 34.86 19.79 -21.90
C PHE A 141 35.66 20.77 -21.03
N ILE A 142 35.84 22.00 -21.51
CA ILE A 142 36.61 23.05 -20.84
C ILE A 142 35.83 24.37 -20.92
N LYS A 143 35.61 25.03 -19.77
CA LYS A 143 34.97 26.36 -19.69
C LYS A 143 33.64 26.47 -20.47
N GLY A 144 32.81 25.43 -20.43
CA GLY A 144 31.48 25.44 -21.05
C GLY A 144 31.40 24.94 -22.50
N ALA A 145 32.52 24.55 -23.11
CA ALA A 145 32.56 24.06 -24.49
C ALA A 145 33.46 22.83 -24.66
N PHE A 146 33.20 22.04 -25.71
CA PHE A 146 34.02 20.90 -26.09
C PHE A 146 35.15 21.32 -27.04
N THR A 147 36.39 21.00 -26.68
CA THR A 147 37.60 21.36 -27.44
C THR A 147 38.37 20.11 -27.86
N ALA A 148 38.81 20.05 -29.12
CA ALA A 148 39.54 18.89 -29.62
C ALA A 148 40.87 18.71 -28.87
N ILE A 149 41.18 17.47 -28.47
CA ILE A 149 42.40 17.12 -27.74
C ILE A 149 43.07 15.89 -28.36
N SER A 150 44.38 15.76 -28.11
CA SER A 150 45.14 14.56 -28.45
C SER A 150 44.82 13.41 -27.50
N TYR A 151 44.86 12.19 -28.03
CA TYR A 151 44.58 10.94 -27.30
C TYR A 151 45.37 10.80 -25.98
N ASN A 152 46.61 11.29 -25.92
CA ASN A 152 47.49 11.18 -24.75
C ASN A 152 46.95 11.90 -23.49
N ARG A 153 45.96 12.79 -23.63
CA ARG A 153 45.34 13.50 -22.51
C ARG A 153 44.19 12.74 -21.86
N VAL A 154 43.78 11.61 -22.44
CA VAL A 154 42.71 10.74 -21.92
C VAL A 154 43.26 9.85 -20.80
N GLN A 155 42.56 9.77 -19.68
CA GLN A 155 42.87 8.83 -18.61
C GLN A 155 42.45 7.42 -19.04
N LYS A 156 43.41 6.53 -19.23
CA LYS A 156 43.15 5.14 -19.65
C LYS A 156 43.18 4.21 -18.45
N THR A 157 42.15 3.39 -18.33
CA THR A 157 42.16 2.21 -17.47
C THR A 157 42.44 1.01 -18.37
N ASP A 158 43.69 0.54 -18.43
CA ASP A 158 44.01 -0.65 -19.22
C ASP A 158 43.66 -1.91 -18.41
N LEU A 159 42.54 -2.55 -18.80
CA LEU A 159 42.07 -3.79 -18.19
C LEU A 159 42.39 -5.02 -19.07
N SER A 160 43.19 -4.85 -20.12
CA SER A 160 43.51 -5.93 -21.07
C SER A 160 44.21 -7.10 -20.41
N ASP A 161 45.13 -6.85 -19.47
CA ASP A 161 45.79 -7.89 -18.68
C ASP A 161 44.81 -8.74 -17.86
N LEU A 162 43.78 -8.11 -17.29
CA LEU A 162 42.73 -8.80 -16.55
C LEU A 162 41.87 -9.64 -17.50
N LYS A 163 41.40 -9.06 -18.62
CA LYS A 163 40.65 -9.81 -19.66
C LYS A 163 41.44 -11.01 -20.16
N ASN A 164 42.72 -10.83 -20.48
CA ASN A 164 43.62 -11.87 -20.95
C ASN A 164 43.81 -13.00 -19.92
N SER A 165 43.68 -12.72 -18.62
CA SER A 165 43.82 -13.74 -17.59
C SER A 165 42.70 -14.78 -17.63
N LEU A 166 41.46 -14.37 -17.93
CA LEU A 166 40.32 -15.28 -18.09
C LEU A 166 40.30 -15.93 -19.49
N LEU A 167 40.65 -15.18 -20.54
CA LEU A 167 40.69 -15.67 -21.92
C LEU A 167 41.74 -16.78 -22.14
N LYS A 168 42.78 -16.86 -21.31
CA LYS A 168 43.74 -17.97 -21.32
C LYS A 168 43.07 -19.32 -21.02
N GLU A 169 42.11 -19.33 -20.09
CA GLU A 169 41.36 -20.54 -19.74
C GLU A 169 40.11 -20.72 -20.62
N TYR A 170 39.49 -19.61 -21.07
CA TYR A 170 38.28 -19.60 -21.89
C TYR A 170 38.43 -18.74 -23.17
N PRO A 171 39.14 -19.21 -24.21
CA PRO A 171 39.50 -18.39 -25.39
C PRO A 171 38.32 -17.91 -26.24
N ARG A 172 37.16 -18.58 -26.15
CA ARG A 172 35.94 -18.25 -26.92
C ARG A 172 34.98 -17.33 -26.17
N LEU A 173 35.31 -16.93 -24.93
CA LEU A 173 34.45 -16.11 -24.10
C LEU A 173 34.45 -14.66 -24.60
N ILE A 174 33.26 -14.06 -24.72
CA ILE A 174 33.10 -12.64 -25.04
C ILE A 174 32.87 -11.89 -23.73
N ILE A 175 33.85 -11.08 -23.33
CA ILE A 175 33.84 -10.30 -22.08
C ILE A 175 33.36 -8.87 -22.38
N ASN A 176 32.17 -8.54 -21.89
CA ASN A 176 31.57 -7.22 -22.03
C ASN A 176 32.28 -6.22 -21.10
N ASP A 177 32.44 -6.57 -19.82
CA ASP A 177 33.03 -5.68 -18.82
C ASP A 177 33.85 -6.42 -17.76
N VAL A 178 34.77 -5.69 -17.08
CA VAL A 178 35.63 -6.21 -16.02
C VAL A 178 35.74 -5.21 -14.88
N LEU A 179 35.48 -5.69 -13.66
CA LEU A 179 35.54 -4.89 -12.44
C LEU A 179 36.47 -5.54 -11.42
N LYS A 180 37.38 -4.77 -10.85
CA LYS A 180 38.16 -5.18 -9.68
C LYS A 180 37.58 -4.51 -8.44
N ASP A 181 37.05 -5.30 -7.52
CA ASP A 181 36.43 -4.78 -6.30
C ASP A 181 37.47 -4.32 -5.26
N LYS A 182 37.02 -3.60 -4.22
CA LYS A 182 37.87 -3.15 -3.10
C LYS A 182 38.57 -4.28 -2.33
N PHE A 183 38.04 -5.50 -2.33
CA PHE A 183 38.67 -6.66 -1.70
C PHE A 183 39.72 -7.32 -2.61
N GLY A 184 39.83 -6.84 -3.85
CA GLY A 184 40.77 -7.29 -4.87
C GLY A 184 40.27 -8.47 -5.69
N ASN A 185 39.00 -8.90 -5.54
CA ASN A 185 38.44 -9.92 -6.42
C ASN A 185 38.19 -9.29 -7.80
N ILE A 186 38.28 -10.12 -8.84
CA ILE A 186 38.08 -9.67 -10.22
C ILE A 186 36.81 -10.32 -10.76
N TRP A 187 35.88 -9.49 -11.20
CA TRP A 187 34.58 -9.86 -11.75
C TRP A 187 34.58 -9.63 -13.26
N TYR A 188 34.02 -10.57 -14.00
CA TYR A 188 33.92 -10.52 -15.46
C TYR A 188 32.46 -10.66 -15.88
N ALA A 189 31.94 -9.67 -16.59
CA ALA A 189 30.65 -9.72 -17.25
C ALA A 189 30.81 -10.26 -18.66
N THR A 190 29.90 -11.14 -19.07
CA THR A 190 30.01 -11.85 -20.34
C THR A 190 28.72 -11.75 -21.13
N GLN A 191 28.86 -11.86 -22.46
CA GLN A 191 27.74 -11.68 -23.36
C GLN A 191 26.65 -12.76 -23.20
N LYS A 192 27.01 -14.00 -22.85
CA LYS A 192 26.05 -15.13 -22.81
C LYS A 192 26.28 -16.12 -21.67
N ASN A 193 27.34 -15.97 -20.90
CA ASN A 193 27.81 -16.97 -19.95
C ASN A 193 27.72 -16.46 -18.51
N GLY A 194 26.90 -15.45 -18.22
CA GLY A 194 26.76 -14.90 -16.87
C GLY A 194 28.03 -14.18 -16.42
N ILE A 195 28.50 -14.49 -15.21
CA ILE A 195 29.70 -13.88 -14.62
C ILE A 195 30.76 -14.89 -14.23
N TYR A 196 32.02 -14.46 -14.31
CA TYR A 196 33.15 -15.17 -13.71
C TYR A 196 33.78 -14.32 -12.62
N ILE A 197 34.25 -14.96 -11.55
CA ILE A 197 34.89 -14.30 -10.42
C ILE A 197 36.20 -14.99 -10.08
N ILE A 198 37.25 -14.21 -9.90
CA ILE A 198 38.54 -14.69 -9.40
C ILE A 198 38.75 -14.07 -8.03
N SER A 199 38.73 -14.89 -6.97
CA SER A 199 38.92 -14.42 -5.61
C SER A 199 40.38 -14.04 -5.33
N ASN A 200 40.57 -13.02 -4.50
CA ASN A 200 41.88 -12.58 -4.02
C ASN A 200 42.40 -13.42 -2.83
N LYS A 201 41.58 -14.30 -2.25
CA LYS A 201 41.93 -15.07 -1.04
C LYS A 201 42.63 -16.42 -1.36
N GLY A 202 43.96 -16.40 -1.41
CA GLY A 202 44.83 -17.54 -1.05
C GLY A 202 45.03 -18.70 -2.05
N GLY A 203 46.27 -18.86 -2.53
CA GLY A 203 46.91 -20.14 -2.90
C GLY A 203 46.54 -20.81 -4.24
N LYS A 204 45.28 -20.78 -4.67
CA LYS A 204 44.84 -21.26 -5.99
C LYS A 204 43.85 -20.28 -6.60
N LYS A 205 44.11 -19.84 -7.83
CA LYS A 205 43.15 -19.10 -8.66
C LYS A 205 42.02 -20.04 -9.05
N ASN A 206 41.07 -20.29 -8.15
CA ASN A 206 39.82 -20.92 -8.55
C ASN A 206 38.97 -19.85 -9.23
N ILE A 207 38.68 -20.06 -10.51
CA ILE A 207 37.72 -19.25 -11.26
C ILE A 207 36.33 -19.78 -10.92
N GLU A 208 35.52 -18.95 -10.29
CA GLU A 208 34.13 -19.26 -10.00
C GLU A 208 33.25 -18.77 -11.14
N HIS A 209 32.28 -19.59 -11.56
CA HIS A 209 31.38 -19.30 -12.66
C HIS A 209 29.94 -19.34 -12.19
N PHE A 210 29.19 -18.29 -12.49
CA PHE A 210 27.80 -18.14 -12.11
C PHE A 210 26.93 -17.90 -13.35
N THR A 211 25.79 -18.59 -13.39
CA THR A 211 24.77 -18.45 -14.42
C THR A 211 23.39 -18.27 -13.78
N SER A 212 22.49 -17.62 -14.49
CA SER A 212 21.08 -17.48 -14.13
C SER A 212 20.46 -18.86 -13.88
N ASP A 213 19.87 -19.04 -12.71
CA ASP A 213 19.23 -20.26 -12.23
C ASP A 213 17.79 -19.97 -11.82
N LEU A 214 16.83 -20.36 -12.67
CA LEU A 214 15.39 -20.12 -12.48
C LEU A 214 14.81 -20.82 -11.25
N TYR A 215 15.52 -21.82 -10.69
CA TYR A 215 15.07 -22.57 -9.52
C TYR A 215 15.61 -21.99 -8.21
N LEU A 216 16.47 -20.96 -8.26
CA LEU A 216 17.02 -20.29 -7.09
C LEU A 216 16.50 -18.85 -6.95
N PRO A 217 15.92 -18.46 -5.80
CA PRO A 217 15.27 -17.16 -5.64
C PRO A 217 16.21 -15.95 -5.65
N TYR A 218 17.52 -16.15 -5.43
CA TYR A 218 18.54 -15.07 -5.40
C TYR A 218 19.60 -15.28 -6.48
N SER A 219 19.15 -15.70 -7.66
CA SER A 219 19.95 -15.65 -8.87
C SER A 219 19.66 -14.36 -9.62
N PHE A 220 20.63 -13.85 -10.38
CA PHE A 220 20.33 -12.88 -11.44
C PHE A 220 19.51 -13.56 -12.56
N SER A 221 18.81 -12.76 -13.37
CA SER A 221 17.73 -13.21 -14.27
C SER A 221 18.18 -13.53 -15.69
N SER A 222 19.33 -13.00 -16.13
CA SER A 222 19.85 -13.14 -17.49
C SER A 222 21.36 -13.43 -17.48
N ASN A 223 21.79 -14.33 -18.36
CA ASN A 223 23.22 -14.63 -18.57
C ASN A 223 23.93 -13.60 -19.46
N GLU A 224 23.21 -12.64 -20.02
CA GLU A 224 23.78 -11.54 -20.81
C GLU A 224 24.04 -10.35 -19.88
N ILE A 225 25.28 -10.23 -19.38
CA ILE A 225 25.68 -9.17 -18.45
C ILE A 225 26.42 -8.09 -19.24
N GLU A 226 25.85 -6.89 -19.29
CA GLU A 226 26.37 -5.77 -20.08
C GLU A 226 27.43 -4.97 -19.32
N THR A 227 27.21 -4.73 -18.02
CA THR A 227 28.06 -3.84 -17.22
C THR A 227 28.17 -4.31 -15.76
N LEU A 228 29.31 -4.02 -15.13
CA LEU A 228 29.55 -4.24 -13.70
C LEU A 228 29.90 -2.92 -13.03
N HIS A 229 29.37 -2.67 -11.84
CA HIS A 229 29.67 -1.45 -11.12
C HIS A 229 29.77 -1.66 -9.61
N GLU A 230 30.79 -1.10 -8.97
CA GLU A 230 30.89 -1.07 -7.51
C GLU A 230 30.26 0.23 -6.99
N ASP A 231 29.27 0.12 -6.10
CA ASP A 231 28.63 1.29 -5.51
C ASP A 231 29.50 1.99 -4.46
N ALA A 232 29.01 3.12 -3.95
CA ALA A 232 29.70 3.88 -2.90
C ALA A 232 29.88 3.12 -1.57
N PHE A 233 29.13 2.05 -1.34
CA PHE A 233 29.11 1.24 -0.11
C PHE A 233 29.88 -0.08 -0.25
N GLY A 234 30.31 -0.42 -1.46
CA GLY A 234 31.11 -1.61 -1.77
C GLY A 234 30.30 -2.82 -2.25
N ASN A 235 29.02 -2.65 -2.60
CA ASN A 235 28.27 -3.73 -3.26
C ASN A 235 28.53 -3.71 -4.77
N ILE A 236 28.42 -4.88 -5.39
CA ILE A 236 28.62 -5.05 -6.82
C ILE A 236 27.27 -5.12 -7.52
N TRP A 237 27.09 -4.31 -8.55
CA TRP A 237 25.89 -4.20 -9.35
C TRP A 237 26.13 -4.74 -10.75
N LEU A 238 25.12 -5.38 -11.31
CA LEU A 238 25.13 -6.05 -12.60
C LEU A 238 24.01 -5.47 -13.46
N GLY A 239 24.37 -4.82 -14.55
CA GLY A 239 23.42 -4.48 -15.60
C GLY A 239 23.23 -5.68 -16.54
N GLN A 240 22.01 -6.17 -16.65
CA GLN A 240 21.65 -7.26 -17.54
C GLN A 240 20.91 -6.76 -18.75
N LYS A 241 21.08 -7.46 -19.87
CA LYS A 241 20.16 -7.36 -21.00
C LYS A 241 18.93 -8.23 -20.73
N ASP A 242 17.76 -7.60 -20.81
CA ASP A 242 16.43 -8.13 -20.53
C ASP A 242 16.19 -8.67 -19.10
N GLY A 243 17.22 -8.70 -18.24
CA GLY A 243 17.17 -9.22 -16.86
C GLY A 243 17.07 -8.15 -15.76
N GLY A 244 17.23 -6.87 -16.12
CA GLY A 244 17.19 -5.72 -15.21
C GLY A 244 18.52 -5.42 -14.55
N LEU A 245 18.45 -4.85 -13.35
CA LEU A 245 19.58 -4.52 -12.50
C LEU A 245 19.65 -5.54 -11.37
N SER A 246 20.82 -6.10 -11.07
CA SER A 246 21.00 -6.99 -9.90
C SER A 246 22.12 -6.49 -9.01
N MET A 247 21.93 -6.59 -7.70
CA MET A 247 22.96 -6.29 -6.71
C MET A 247 23.44 -7.59 -6.06
N ALA A 248 24.75 -7.85 -6.10
CA ALA A 248 25.39 -8.91 -5.33
C ALA A 248 25.54 -8.48 -3.86
N TYR A 249 24.96 -9.26 -2.95
CA TYR A 249 25.03 -8.98 -1.53
C TYR A 249 26.40 -9.36 -0.94
N THR A 250 27.11 -8.39 -0.37
CA THR A 250 28.41 -8.60 0.30
C THR A 250 28.24 -9.51 1.52
N GLY A 251 28.95 -10.65 1.58
CA GLY A 251 28.84 -11.60 2.69
C GLY A 251 27.80 -12.71 2.47
N SER A 252 27.09 -12.71 1.34
CA SER A 252 26.10 -13.76 1.00
C SER A 252 26.74 -15.14 0.84
N GLU A 253 28.02 -15.19 0.50
CA GLU A 253 28.81 -16.42 0.40
C GLU A 253 28.90 -17.20 1.71
N MET A 254 28.63 -16.56 2.84
CA MET A 254 28.62 -17.17 4.17
C MET A 254 27.31 -17.89 4.51
N LEU A 255 26.26 -17.68 3.70
CA LEU A 255 24.95 -18.28 3.88
C LEU A 255 24.74 -19.39 2.86
N ASN A 256 24.69 -20.63 3.34
CA ASN A 256 24.47 -21.79 2.50
C ASN A 256 22.98 -22.11 2.45
N THR A 257 22.50 -22.48 1.26
CA THR A 257 21.09 -22.79 1.01
C THR A 257 20.98 -24.12 0.28
N ILE A 258 20.15 -25.03 0.80
CA ILE A 258 19.80 -26.31 0.20
C ILE A 258 18.31 -26.29 -0.10
N MET A 259 17.96 -26.46 -1.37
CA MET A 259 16.59 -26.42 -1.87
C MET A 259 16.39 -27.50 -2.92
N PRO A 260 15.14 -27.93 -3.17
CA PRO A 260 14.80 -28.74 -4.33
C PRO A 260 15.31 -28.10 -5.62
N HIS A 261 16.09 -28.85 -6.40
CA HIS A 261 16.65 -28.36 -7.65
C HIS A 261 16.82 -29.51 -8.63
N PRO A 262 16.36 -29.40 -9.89
CA PRO A 262 16.31 -30.52 -10.84
C PRO A 262 17.68 -31.17 -11.14
N VAL A 263 18.76 -30.38 -11.16
CA VAL A 263 20.13 -30.89 -11.36
C VAL A 263 20.88 -31.16 -10.05
N LYS A 264 20.97 -30.18 -9.15
CA LYS A 264 21.79 -30.25 -7.92
C LYS A 264 21.19 -31.17 -6.85
N HIS A 265 19.87 -31.10 -6.65
CA HIS A 265 19.16 -31.82 -5.58
C HIS A 265 17.81 -32.38 -6.09
N PRO A 266 17.84 -33.29 -7.09
CA PRO A 266 16.63 -33.75 -7.80
C PRO A 266 15.65 -34.50 -6.90
N ASN A 267 16.18 -35.15 -5.87
CA ASN A 267 15.43 -36.02 -4.98
C ASN A 267 14.75 -35.27 -3.83
N LEU A 268 15.10 -34.00 -3.58
CA LEU A 268 14.48 -33.23 -2.49
C LEU A 268 13.05 -32.81 -2.87
N PRO A 269 12.05 -33.03 -2.00
CA PRO A 269 10.68 -32.62 -2.26
C PRO A 269 10.48 -31.12 -2.02
N THR A 270 9.60 -30.48 -2.79
CA THR A 270 9.15 -29.09 -2.50
C THR A 270 8.08 -29.12 -1.42
N GLU A 271 8.55 -29.29 -0.18
CA GLU A 271 7.74 -29.32 1.02
C GLU A 271 8.48 -28.70 2.21
N THR A 272 7.73 -28.33 3.23
CA THR A 272 8.24 -27.85 4.50
C THR A 272 9.05 -28.89 5.25
N ILE A 273 10.29 -28.51 5.58
CA ILE A 273 11.13 -29.25 6.52
C ILE A 273 10.59 -29.00 7.93
N ARG A 274 10.39 -30.06 8.71
CA ARG A 274 9.87 -30.03 10.09
C ARG A 274 10.88 -30.38 11.14
N ALA A 275 11.93 -31.09 10.75
CA ALA A 275 12.93 -31.54 11.69
C ALA A 275 14.26 -31.69 10.98
N ILE A 276 15.34 -31.39 11.71
CA ILE A 276 16.71 -31.48 11.22
C ILE A 276 17.54 -32.13 12.32
N THR A 277 18.40 -33.06 11.94
CA THR A 277 19.48 -33.52 12.82
C THR A 277 20.71 -33.87 11.98
N LYS A 278 21.83 -34.05 12.67
CA LYS A 278 23.07 -34.54 12.08
C LYS A 278 23.51 -35.79 12.83
N ASP A 279 23.78 -36.86 12.09
CA ASP A 279 24.28 -38.08 12.72
C ASP A 279 25.74 -37.93 13.15
N LYS A 280 26.24 -38.92 13.90
CA LYS A 280 27.63 -38.92 14.39
C LYS A 280 28.68 -38.95 13.27
N GLU A 281 28.32 -39.39 12.07
CA GLU A 281 29.20 -39.40 10.88
C GLU A 281 29.17 -38.05 10.12
N GLY A 282 28.38 -37.10 10.62
CA GLY A 282 28.21 -35.77 10.06
C GLY A 282 27.22 -35.69 8.90
N LYS A 283 26.41 -36.73 8.67
CA LYS A 283 25.37 -36.75 7.65
C LYS A 283 24.18 -35.91 8.11
N ILE A 284 23.67 -35.07 7.22
CA ILE A 284 22.49 -34.24 7.49
C ILE A 284 21.24 -35.06 7.18
N TRP A 285 20.30 -35.08 8.13
CA TRP A 285 19.01 -35.72 8.02
C TRP A 285 17.90 -34.66 8.07
N LEU A 286 16.98 -34.72 7.11
CA LEU A 286 15.86 -33.81 6.93
C LEU A 286 14.56 -34.59 7.05
N GLY A 287 13.69 -34.15 7.96
CA GLY A 287 12.34 -34.68 8.11
C GLY A 287 11.33 -33.72 7.49
N TYR A 288 10.51 -34.24 6.57
CA TYR A 288 9.46 -33.49 5.91
C TYR A 288 8.09 -33.80 6.51
N TYR A 289 7.14 -32.89 6.32
CA TYR A 289 5.82 -33.02 6.93
C TYR A 289 4.99 -34.19 6.38
N THR A 290 5.14 -34.58 5.10
CA THR A 290 4.51 -35.80 4.54
C THR A 290 5.46 -36.69 3.78
N ASN A 291 6.58 -36.18 3.28
CA ASN A 291 7.46 -36.94 2.40
C ASN A 291 8.53 -37.78 3.13
N GLY A 292 8.44 -37.92 4.45
CA GLY A 292 9.33 -38.76 5.23
C GLY A 292 10.72 -38.15 5.41
N LEU A 293 11.74 -39.00 5.33
CA LEU A 293 13.12 -38.68 5.70
C LEU A 293 14.03 -38.66 4.50
N TYR A 294 14.92 -37.67 4.46
CA TYR A 294 15.98 -37.55 3.47
C TYR A 294 17.32 -37.38 4.16
N TYR A 295 18.37 -37.93 3.57
CA TYR A 295 19.72 -37.78 4.08
C TYR A 295 20.72 -37.49 2.97
N TYR A 296 21.76 -36.73 3.29
CA TYR A 296 22.82 -36.45 2.32
C TYR A 296 23.70 -37.68 2.08
N ASN A 297 23.72 -38.20 0.86
CA ASN A 297 24.58 -39.31 0.48
C ASN A 297 25.85 -38.77 -0.19
N LYS A 298 26.99 -39.06 0.45
CA LYS A 298 28.30 -38.57 -0.01
C LYS A 298 28.77 -39.22 -1.31
N LYS A 299 28.25 -40.40 -1.68
CA LYS A 299 28.72 -41.15 -2.87
C LYS A 299 28.18 -40.57 -4.18
N ASN A 300 26.91 -40.17 -4.18
CA ASN A 300 26.21 -39.61 -5.34
C ASN A 300 26.04 -38.08 -5.23
N HIS A 301 26.50 -37.46 -4.13
CA HIS A 301 26.37 -36.04 -3.86
C HIS A 301 24.93 -35.51 -3.88
N SER A 302 23.94 -36.36 -3.58
CA SER A 302 22.51 -36.01 -3.53
C SER A 302 21.88 -36.30 -2.18
N TYR A 303 20.69 -35.76 -1.94
CA TYR A 303 19.85 -36.13 -0.80
C TYR A 303 18.95 -37.30 -1.19
N ASP A 304 19.09 -38.44 -0.52
CA ASP A 304 18.31 -39.64 -0.87
C ASP A 304 17.19 -39.88 0.14
N LYS A 305 16.03 -40.36 -0.34
CA LYS A 305 14.89 -40.73 0.52
C LYS A 305 15.25 -41.99 1.31
N PHE A 306 15.10 -41.94 2.64
CA PHE A 306 15.15 -43.10 3.50
C PHE A 306 13.79 -43.81 3.49
N ARG A 307 13.75 -45.05 2.98
CA ARG A 307 12.49 -45.78 2.77
C ARG A 307 12.06 -46.53 4.04
N ILE A 308 10.82 -46.32 4.45
CA ILE A 308 10.16 -47.03 5.56
C ILE A 308 9.09 -47.94 4.96
N LYS A 309 9.19 -49.25 5.16
CA LYS A 309 8.27 -50.25 4.56
C LYS A 309 6.85 -50.10 5.09
N GLU A 310 6.70 -49.86 6.38
CA GLU A 310 5.42 -49.72 7.09
C GLU A 310 4.61 -48.52 6.60
N ALA A 311 5.28 -47.52 6.01
CA ALA A 311 4.64 -46.35 5.44
C ALA A 311 3.76 -46.66 4.22
N ALA A 312 4.01 -47.77 3.52
CA ALA A 312 3.16 -48.22 2.41
C ALA A 312 1.75 -48.63 2.87
N LEU A 313 1.63 -49.10 4.12
CA LEU A 313 0.35 -49.47 4.74
C LEU A 313 -0.27 -48.30 5.52
N HIS A 314 0.58 -47.55 6.24
CA HIS A 314 0.15 -46.40 7.05
C HIS A 314 1.03 -45.17 6.76
N PRO A 315 0.58 -44.25 5.88
CA PRO A 315 1.35 -43.07 5.47
C PRO A 315 1.76 -42.14 6.61
N ASP A 316 1.11 -42.20 7.77
CA ASP A 316 1.44 -41.42 8.96
C ASP A 316 2.86 -41.70 9.53
N TRP A 317 3.51 -42.78 9.10
CA TRP A 317 4.94 -43.02 9.34
C TRP A 317 5.86 -42.05 8.58
N GLU A 318 5.43 -41.48 7.45
CA GLU A 318 6.21 -40.47 6.71
C GLU A 318 5.95 -39.04 7.19
N ARG A 319 4.99 -38.84 8.12
CA ARG A 319 4.68 -37.52 8.66
C ARG A 319 5.59 -37.14 9.81
N VAL A 320 6.78 -36.61 9.49
CA VAL A 320 7.83 -36.36 10.48
C VAL A 320 7.59 -35.03 11.21
N ARG A 321 7.72 -35.05 12.55
CA ARG A 321 7.61 -33.86 13.41
C ARG A 321 8.84 -33.56 14.24
N SER A 322 9.64 -34.57 14.56
CA SER A 322 10.89 -34.38 15.29
C SER A 322 11.97 -35.35 14.83
N LEU A 323 13.21 -34.90 14.95
CA LEU A 323 14.42 -35.68 14.68
C LEU A 323 15.41 -35.40 15.79
N PHE A 324 16.03 -36.47 16.28
CA PHE A 324 17.04 -36.38 17.32
C PHE A 324 18.07 -37.48 17.15
N THR A 325 19.35 -37.11 17.17
CA THR A 325 20.44 -38.08 17.19
C THR A 325 20.84 -38.33 18.64
N ALA A 326 20.59 -39.55 19.12
CA ALA A 326 20.94 -39.96 20.46
C ALA A 326 22.44 -40.22 20.61
N SER A 327 22.91 -40.20 21.86
CA SER A 327 24.32 -40.37 22.18
C SER A 327 24.86 -41.78 21.94
N ASP A 328 24.00 -42.77 21.69
CA ASP A 328 24.39 -44.10 21.20
C ASP A 328 24.69 -44.08 19.68
N GLY A 329 24.27 -43.02 18.96
CA GLY A 329 24.45 -42.86 17.52
C GLY A 329 23.20 -43.20 16.71
N THR A 330 22.14 -43.67 17.37
CA THR A 330 20.85 -43.93 16.72
C THR A 330 20.08 -42.64 16.46
N ILE A 331 19.31 -42.62 15.39
CA ILE A 331 18.47 -41.48 15.02
C ILE A 331 17.04 -41.82 15.39
N TRP A 332 16.42 -40.93 16.16
CA TRP A 332 15.06 -41.05 16.63
C TRP A 332 14.17 -40.09 15.87
N VAL A 333 13.08 -40.61 15.33
CA VAL A 333 12.15 -39.91 14.46
C VAL A 333 10.78 -39.93 15.11
N GLY A 334 10.24 -38.76 15.44
CA GLY A 334 8.87 -38.62 15.86
C GLY A 334 7.94 -38.46 14.66
N THR A 335 6.94 -39.32 14.54
CA THR A 335 5.96 -39.32 13.44
C THR A 335 4.54 -39.10 13.97
N TYR A 336 3.53 -39.15 13.09
CA TYR A 336 2.12 -39.12 13.50
C TYR A 336 1.66 -40.48 14.05
N LYS A 337 2.26 -41.58 13.59
CA LYS A 337 1.90 -42.95 14.00
C LYS A 337 2.67 -43.47 15.21
N GLY A 338 3.86 -42.94 15.46
CA GLY A 338 4.71 -43.39 16.55
C GLY A 338 6.15 -42.90 16.44
N ILE A 339 7.09 -43.73 16.85
CA ILE A 339 8.52 -43.40 16.87
C ILE A 339 9.31 -44.39 16.02
N ILE A 340 10.25 -43.89 15.21
CA ILE A 340 11.19 -44.74 14.45
C ILE A 340 12.59 -44.55 15.03
N ARG A 341 13.26 -45.65 15.37
CA ARG A 341 14.69 -45.67 15.73
C ARG A 341 15.48 -46.24 14.57
N ILE A 342 16.45 -45.47 14.06
CA ILE A 342 17.31 -45.84 12.94
C ILE A 342 18.72 -46.08 13.47
N SER A 343 19.32 -47.21 13.08
CA SER A 343 20.71 -47.58 13.38
C SER A 343 21.40 -48.07 12.10
N GLY A 344 22.25 -47.22 11.53
CA GLY A 344 22.85 -47.47 10.21
C GLY A 344 21.78 -47.57 9.12
N SER A 345 21.71 -48.72 8.44
CA SER A 345 20.68 -49.01 7.42
C SER A 345 19.43 -49.71 7.97
N GLN A 346 19.45 -50.14 9.24
CA GLN A 346 18.34 -50.83 9.89
C GLN A 346 17.48 -49.82 10.66
N TYR A 347 16.20 -50.12 10.82
CA TYR A 347 15.31 -49.31 11.63
C TYR A 347 14.26 -50.16 12.36
N ARG A 348 13.70 -49.60 13.44
CA ARG A 348 12.63 -50.21 14.24
C ARG A 348 11.52 -49.19 14.47
N CYS A 349 10.29 -49.60 14.22
CA CYS A 349 9.08 -48.80 14.44
C CYS A 349 8.43 -49.16 15.79
N TYR A 350 8.10 -48.14 16.57
CA TYR A 350 7.38 -48.22 17.84
C TYR A 350 6.02 -47.56 17.65
N GLU A 351 5.00 -48.37 17.40
CA GLU A 351 3.63 -47.90 17.19
C GLU A 351 3.00 -47.49 18.51
N ALA A 352 2.49 -46.26 18.59
CA ALA A 352 2.05 -45.69 19.87
C ALA A 352 0.85 -46.43 20.47
N GLU A 353 -0.09 -46.91 19.64
CA GLU A 353 -1.24 -47.71 20.08
C GLU A 353 -0.86 -49.01 20.81
N LYS A 354 0.34 -49.54 20.55
CA LYS A 354 0.82 -50.81 21.12
C LYS A 354 1.63 -50.61 22.40
N ILE A 355 1.96 -49.37 22.77
CA ILE A 355 2.85 -49.05 23.89
C ILE A 355 2.12 -48.12 24.86
N LYS A 356 1.74 -48.66 26.02
CA LYS A 356 0.94 -47.95 27.01
C LYS A 356 1.61 -46.66 27.52
N GLU A 357 2.94 -46.66 27.62
CA GLU A 357 3.73 -45.54 28.11
C GLU A 357 3.97 -44.45 27.05
N LEU A 358 3.61 -44.69 25.78
CA LEU A 358 3.80 -43.78 24.66
C LEU A 358 2.45 -43.15 24.28
N PRO A 359 2.28 -41.81 24.40
CA PRO A 359 1.05 -41.17 23.96
C PRO A 359 0.76 -41.43 22.48
N ASN A 360 -0.49 -41.81 22.19
CA ASN A 360 -0.95 -42.11 20.84
C ASN A 360 -1.27 -40.84 20.02
N ASN A 361 -0.27 -39.96 19.87
CA ASN A 361 -0.41 -38.76 19.05
C ASN A 361 0.95 -38.08 18.81
N ARG A 362 1.12 -37.53 17.60
CA ARG A 362 2.17 -36.62 17.10
C ARG A 362 3.32 -36.32 18.08
N SER A 363 4.53 -36.82 17.78
CA SER A 363 5.75 -36.56 18.58
C SER A 363 6.53 -35.34 18.10
N TYR A 364 6.51 -34.26 18.89
CA TYR A 364 7.02 -32.93 18.50
C TYR A 364 8.45 -32.64 18.94
N SER A 365 8.94 -33.29 20.00
CA SER A 365 10.25 -33.00 20.57
C SER A 365 10.83 -34.20 21.25
N ILE A 366 12.15 -34.41 21.10
CA ILE A 366 12.91 -35.46 21.76
C ILE A 366 14.13 -34.80 22.39
N CYS A 367 14.41 -35.12 23.66
CA CYS A 367 15.66 -34.73 24.30
C CYS A 367 16.24 -35.90 25.11
N GLU A 368 17.56 -35.97 25.18
CA GLU A 368 18.28 -36.94 25.99
C GLU A 368 18.82 -36.27 27.25
N ASP A 369 18.79 -37.00 28.36
CA ASP A 369 19.42 -36.58 29.61
C ASP A 369 20.76 -37.26 29.88
N GLU A 370 21.43 -36.82 30.95
CA GLU A 370 22.74 -37.33 31.38
C GLU A 370 22.71 -38.83 31.74
N ASN A 371 21.54 -39.38 32.07
CA ASN A 371 21.34 -40.79 32.43
C ASN A 371 20.94 -41.65 31.22
N LYS A 372 21.13 -41.14 29.99
CA LYS A 372 20.77 -41.85 28.74
C LYS A 372 19.28 -42.19 28.65
N GLN A 373 18.43 -41.34 29.20
CA GLN A 373 16.98 -41.44 29.06
C GLN A 373 16.51 -40.42 28.03
N LEU A 374 15.73 -40.90 27.06
CA LEU A 374 15.02 -40.06 26.11
C LEU A 374 13.67 -39.65 26.68
N TRP A 375 13.41 -38.36 26.63
CA TRP A 375 12.13 -37.75 26.95
C TRP A 375 11.50 -37.25 25.65
N ILE A 376 10.29 -37.75 25.37
CA ILE A 376 9.60 -37.55 24.11
C ILE A 376 8.31 -36.80 24.40
N GLY A 377 8.24 -35.56 23.93
CA GLY A 377 7.06 -34.71 24.02
C GLY A 377 6.08 -35.04 22.90
N CYS A 378 4.88 -35.44 23.26
CA CYS A 378 3.82 -35.78 22.34
C CYS A 378 2.60 -34.88 22.57
N TRP A 379 1.71 -34.88 21.59
CA TRP A 379 0.34 -34.50 21.88
C TRP A 379 -0.28 -35.51 22.86
N GLY A 380 -0.83 -35.02 23.97
CA GLY A 380 -1.38 -35.89 25.00
C GLY A 380 -0.35 -36.47 25.96
N GLY A 381 0.78 -35.79 26.19
CA GLY A 381 1.70 -36.07 27.30
C GLY A 381 3.16 -36.26 26.91
N VAL A 382 3.89 -36.99 27.76
CA VAL A 382 5.33 -37.24 27.61
C VAL A 382 5.62 -38.73 27.79
N ALA A 383 6.45 -39.29 26.92
CA ALA A 383 6.98 -40.64 27.05
C ALA A 383 8.45 -40.62 27.49
N LYS A 384 8.87 -41.72 28.13
CA LYS A 384 10.25 -41.93 28.55
C LYS A 384 10.76 -43.27 28.01
N PHE A 385 11.92 -43.23 27.37
CA PHE A 385 12.62 -44.42 26.88
C PHE A 385 14.04 -44.47 27.44
N ASN A 386 14.44 -45.62 27.97
CA ASN A 386 15.79 -45.82 28.50
C ASN A 386 16.68 -46.45 27.45
N LEU A 387 17.72 -45.74 27.00
CA LEU A 387 18.62 -46.21 25.94
C LEU A 387 19.50 -47.37 26.39
N VAL A 388 19.74 -47.54 27.69
CA VAL A 388 20.58 -48.60 28.24
C VAL A 388 19.79 -49.91 28.36
N THR A 389 18.56 -49.84 28.88
CA THR A 389 17.71 -51.04 29.06
C THR A 389 16.86 -51.35 27.83
N GLU A 390 16.80 -50.42 26.87
CA GLU A 390 15.96 -50.45 25.66
C GLU A 390 14.46 -50.61 25.93
N LYS A 391 13.98 -50.05 27.04
CA LYS A 391 12.59 -50.17 27.49
C LYS A 391 11.90 -48.82 27.60
N TRP A 392 10.60 -48.84 27.31
CA TRP A 392 9.67 -47.79 27.70
C TRP A 392 9.42 -47.89 29.21
N GLU A 393 9.51 -46.75 29.91
CA GLU A 393 9.41 -46.71 31.37
C GLU A 393 8.38 -45.66 31.79
N SER A 394 7.56 -45.98 32.80
CA SER A 394 6.72 -44.96 33.45
C SER A 394 7.53 -44.09 34.41
N PHE A 395 7.03 -42.88 34.69
CA PHE A 395 7.63 -41.98 35.67
C PHE A 395 6.57 -41.26 36.51
N LYS A 396 6.99 -40.75 37.68
CA LYS A 396 6.09 -40.10 38.63
C LYS A 396 5.48 -38.84 38.01
N GLY A 397 4.15 -38.74 38.06
CA GLY A 397 3.40 -37.61 37.50
C GLY A 397 3.08 -37.71 36.00
N GLN A 398 3.47 -38.80 35.32
CA GLN A 398 3.24 -38.95 33.87
C GLN A 398 1.76 -38.79 33.47
N ASN A 399 0.83 -39.45 34.17
CA ASN A 399 -0.61 -39.38 33.86
C ASN A 399 -1.19 -37.97 33.96
N LEU A 400 -0.61 -37.10 34.79
CA LEU A 400 -1.05 -35.71 34.94
C LEU A 400 -0.77 -34.90 33.67
N LEU A 401 0.14 -35.36 32.81
CA LEU A 401 0.53 -34.71 31.56
C LEU A 401 -0.40 -35.05 30.39
N ASN A 402 -1.25 -36.08 30.51
CA ASN A 402 -2.05 -36.61 29.39
C ASN A 402 -3.04 -35.61 28.80
N LYS A 403 -3.41 -34.57 29.56
CA LYS A 403 -4.31 -33.51 29.11
C LYS A 403 -3.60 -32.39 28.34
N TYR A 404 -2.27 -32.36 28.33
CA TYR A 404 -1.49 -31.29 27.70
C TYR A 404 -0.94 -31.74 26.35
N HIS A 405 -0.97 -30.83 25.37
CA HIS A 405 -0.34 -31.04 24.07
C HIS A 405 1.08 -30.47 24.10
N ILE A 406 2.07 -31.35 24.22
CA ILE A 406 3.47 -30.96 24.43
C ILE A 406 4.16 -30.74 23.08
N ARG A 407 4.70 -29.53 22.89
CA ARG A 407 5.47 -29.14 21.69
C ARG A 407 6.98 -29.22 21.91
N CYS A 408 7.45 -28.86 23.10
CA CYS A 408 8.86 -28.96 23.45
C CYS A 408 9.02 -29.57 24.83
N VAL A 409 9.97 -30.49 24.97
CA VAL A 409 10.36 -31.09 26.25
C VAL A 409 11.84 -30.82 26.52
N LYS A 410 12.15 -30.37 27.72
CA LYS A 410 13.51 -30.22 28.24
C LYS A 410 13.59 -30.79 29.65
N LYS A 411 14.65 -31.54 29.95
CA LYS A 411 14.98 -31.94 31.32
C LYS A 411 16.01 -30.99 31.91
N ASP A 412 15.74 -30.47 33.10
CA ASP A 412 16.70 -29.74 33.92
C ASP A 412 16.72 -30.35 35.32
N LYS A 413 17.81 -31.05 35.65
CA LYS A 413 17.96 -31.81 36.90
C LYS A 413 16.76 -32.73 37.15
N GLN A 414 15.96 -32.45 38.18
CA GLN A 414 14.79 -33.22 38.58
C GLN A 414 13.46 -32.64 38.07
N SER A 415 13.52 -31.66 37.17
CA SER A 415 12.34 -31.04 36.58
C SER A 415 12.25 -31.35 35.09
N LEU A 416 11.03 -31.63 34.61
CA LEU A 416 10.68 -31.55 33.20
C LEU A 416 10.02 -30.22 32.92
N ILE A 417 10.51 -29.52 31.90
CA ILE A 417 10.03 -28.23 31.44
C ILE A 417 9.38 -28.47 30.09
N LEU A 418 8.10 -28.16 30.00
CA LEU A 418 7.25 -28.52 28.89
C LEU A 418 6.65 -27.26 28.28
N ALA A 419 6.96 -27.00 27.02
CA ALA A 419 6.21 -26.04 26.22
C ALA A 419 4.93 -26.70 25.70
N THR A 420 3.80 -26.03 25.91
CA THR A 420 2.48 -26.56 25.54
C THR A 420 1.81 -25.71 24.48
N GLU A 421 0.87 -26.31 23.77
CA GLU A 421 0.12 -25.64 22.71
C GLU A 421 -0.83 -24.56 23.22
N ASN A 422 -1.40 -24.70 24.42
CA ASN A 422 -2.45 -23.80 24.93
C ASN A 422 -2.27 -23.36 26.40
N ASP A 423 -1.33 -23.94 27.15
CA ASP A 423 -1.25 -23.81 28.61
C ASP A 423 0.06 -23.14 29.09
N GLY A 424 0.82 -22.53 28.18
CA GLY A 424 2.10 -21.92 28.50
C GLY A 424 3.19 -22.96 28.76
N ILE A 425 3.98 -22.73 29.81
CA ILE A 425 5.01 -23.67 30.27
C ILE A 425 4.47 -24.47 31.46
N ILE A 426 4.57 -25.79 31.38
CA ILE A 426 4.29 -26.71 32.48
C ILE A 426 5.61 -27.27 32.99
N ILE A 427 5.83 -27.21 34.30
CA ILE A 427 7.01 -27.73 34.97
C ILE A 427 6.58 -28.87 35.89
N LEU A 428 7.06 -30.07 35.62
CA LEU A 428 6.84 -31.24 36.47
C LEU A 428 8.10 -31.54 37.28
N ASN A 429 7.97 -31.55 38.60
CA ASN A 429 9.01 -32.06 39.48
C ASN A 429 8.91 -33.60 39.58
N LEU A 430 9.95 -34.30 39.15
CA LEU A 430 9.97 -35.76 39.04
C LEU A 430 10.04 -36.49 40.39
N GLU A 431 10.52 -35.83 41.46
CA GLU A 431 10.55 -36.43 42.80
C GLU A 431 9.21 -36.33 43.52
N THR A 432 8.57 -35.16 43.46
CA THR A 432 7.34 -34.87 44.19
C THR A 432 6.09 -35.20 43.37
N GLY A 433 6.18 -35.16 42.04
CA GLY A 433 5.04 -35.27 41.13
C GLY A 433 4.20 -33.99 41.04
N LYS A 434 4.67 -32.86 41.58
CA LYS A 434 3.95 -31.57 41.55
C LYS A 434 4.14 -30.85 40.22
N LEU A 435 3.07 -30.21 39.75
CA LEU A 435 3.05 -29.35 38.57
C LEU A 435 3.06 -27.88 38.96
N GLU A 436 3.91 -27.11 38.30
CA GLU A 436 3.90 -25.64 38.31
C GLU A 436 3.63 -25.15 36.88
N GLN A 437 2.88 -24.06 36.74
CA GLN A 437 2.52 -23.48 35.45
C GLN A 437 3.04 -22.06 35.34
N ILE A 438 3.61 -21.71 34.18
CA ILE A 438 3.93 -20.35 33.79
C ILE A 438 3.07 -19.97 32.59
N SER A 439 2.22 -18.95 32.76
CA SER A 439 1.22 -18.54 31.78
C SER A 439 1.19 -17.01 31.59
N THR A 440 0.30 -16.54 30.74
CA THR A 440 0.01 -15.11 30.53
C THR A 440 -0.31 -14.37 31.83
N HIS A 441 -0.89 -15.03 32.84
CA HIS A 441 -1.13 -14.44 34.16
C HIS A 441 0.15 -14.00 34.88
N GLN A 442 1.30 -14.57 34.52
CA GLN A 442 2.62 -14.20 35.04
C GLN A 442 3.43 -13.33 34.07
N GLY A 443 2.80 -12.81 33.01
CA GLY A 443 3.39 -11.84 32.09
C GLY A 443 3.98 -12.43 30.81
N LEU A 444 3.74 -13.72 30.51
CA LEU A 444 4.09 -14.30 29.20
C LEU A 444 3.29 -13.62 28.07
N LEU A 445 3.90 -13.50 26.89
CA LEU A 445 3.26 -12.93 25.70
C LEU A 445 2.16 -13.82 25.09
N GLY A 446 2.12 -15.12 25.44
CA GLY A 446 1.11 -16.04 24.98
C GLY A 446 1.24 -17.42 25.61
N ASN A 447 0.13 -18.14 25.71
CA ASN A 447 0.10 -19.52 26.24
C ASN A 447 0.40 -20.58 25.17
N SER A 448 0.39 -20.23 23.89
CA SER A 448 0.84 -21.13 22.82
C SER A 448 2.34 -21.02 22.65
N VAL A 449 3.07 -21.97 23.21
CA VAL A 449 4.53 -21.96 23.28
C VAL A 449 5.10 -23.03 22.34
N TYR A 450 5.95 -22.60 21.42
CA TYR A 450 6.60 -23.48 20.45
C TYR A 450 7.91 -24.08 20.99
N SER A 451 8.70 -23.27 21.67
CA SER A 451 10.02 -23.67 22.13
C SER A 451 10.39 -22.99 23.43
N VAL A 452 11.18 -23.68 24.23
CA VAL A 452 11.75 -23.18 25.48
C VAL A 452 13.23 -23.48 25.53
N LEU A 453 14.01 -22.48 25.89
CA LEU A 453 15.44 -22.56 26.12
C LEU A 453 15.74 -22.18 27.57
N ILE A 454 16.57 -22.98 28.24
CA ILE A 454 17.02 -22.72 29.62
C ILE A 454 18.47 -22.29 29.56
N ASP A 455 18.73 -21.04 29.93
CA ASP A 455 20.10 -20.53 30.05
C ASP A 455 20.73 -21.05 31.35
N LYS A 456 21.76 -21.89 31.23
CA LYS A 456 22.44 -22.51 32.37
C LYS A 456 23.17 -21.51 33.26
N ASN A 457 23.60 -20.36 32.72
CA ASN A 457 24.37 -19.37 33.46
C ASN A 457 23.47 -18.41 34.24
N THR A 458 22.38 -17.97 33.62
CA THR A 458 21.47 -16.98 34.24
C THR A 458 20.25 -17.61 34.90
N HIS A 459 19.98 -18.89 34.63
CA HIS A 459 18.73 -19.59 34.99
C HIS A 459 17.47 -18.93 34.42
N ASN A 460 17.61 -18.18 33.32
CA ASN A 460 16.50 -17.59 32.60
C ASN A 460 15.89 -18.59 31.61
N TYR A 461 14.57 -18.59 31.57
CA TYR A 461 13.73 -19.30 30.61
C TYR A 461 13.43 -18.34 29.46
N TRP A 462 13.93 -18.67 28.27
CA TRP A 462 13.57 -18.01 27.03
C TRP A 462 12.42 -18.80 26.42
N ILE A 463 11.27 -18.15 26.27
CA ILE A 463 10.00 -18.78 25.92
C ILE A 463 9.51 -18.16 24.61
N ALA A 464 9.51 -18.96 23.54
CA ALA A 464 9.00 -18.56 22.23
C ALA A 464 7.52 -18.89 22.10
N SER A 465 6.67 -17.88 21.94
CA SER A 465 5.22 -18.02 21.82
C SER A 465 4.69 -17.38 20.55
N LEU A 466 3.38 -17.48 20.32
CA LEU A 466 2.70 -16.72 19.27
C LEU A 466 2.81 -15.20 19.44
N GLY A 467 3.11 -14.68 20.65
CA GLY A 467 3.20 -13.24 20.91
C GLY A 467 4.61 -12.66 20.90
N GLY A 468 5.64 -13.48 20.70
CA GLY A 468 7.05 -13.07 20.72
C GLY A 468 7.88 -13.93 21.67
N VAL A 469 8.95 -13.35 22.22
CA VAL A 469 9.82 -14.04 23.19
C VAL A 469 9.70 -13.43 24.57
N SER A 470 9.34 -14.26 25.56
CA SER A 470 9.35 -13.87 26.97
C SER A 470 10.58 -14.45 27.66
N VAL A 471 11.35 -13.60 28.32
CA VAL A 471 12.47 -13.99 29.18
C VAL A 471 11.98 -13.98 30.62
N PHE A 472 11.92 -15.15 31.24
CA PHE A 472 11.36 -15.34 32.57
C PHE A 472 12.39 -15.96 33.51
N ASN A 473 12.41 -15.57 34.77
CA ASN A 473 13.25 -16.18 35.79
C ASN A 473 12.37 -16.67 36.94
N LYS A 474 12.54 -17.91 37.38
CA LYS A 474 11.72 -18.49 38.47
C LYS A 474 11.74 -17.67 39.76
N LYS A 475 12.88 -17.04 40.09
CA LYS A 475 13.02 -16.26 41.33
C LYS A 475 12.61 -14.80 41.15
N LYS A 476 12.88 -14.21 39.97
CA LYS A 476 12.66 -12.78 39.72
C LYS A 476 11.35 -12.45 38.98
N GLY A 477 10.66 -13.46 38.47
CA GLY A 477 9.49 -13.29 37.59
C GLY A 477 9.89 -12.92 36.16
N LEU A 478 9.01 -12.20 35.46
CA LEU A 478 9.26 -11.72 34.10
C LEU A 478 10.44 -10.74 34.07
N ILE A 479 11.45 -11.02 33.23
CA ILE A 479 12.62 -10.17 33.04
C ILE A 479 12.40 -9.18 31.88
N LYS A 480 11.95 -9.68 30.72
CA LYS A 480 11.75 -8.87 29.51
C LYS A 480 10.83 -9.61 28.53
N ASN A 481 9.91 -8.86 27.93
CA ASN A 481 9.18 -9.28 26.73
C ASN A 481 9.83 -8.63 25.50
N ILE A 482 10.00 -9.43 24.44
CA ILE A 482 10.64 -9.06 23.18
C ILE A 482 9.62 -9.29 22.07
N THR A 483 9.23 -8.20 21.41
CA THR A 483 8.18 -8.17 20.38
C THR A 483 8.67 -7.48 19.11
N GLU A 484 7.80 -7.34 18.10
CA GLU A 484 8.12 -6.62 16.85
C GLU A 484 8.53 -5.16 17.11
N THR A 485 7.98 -4.51 18.14
CA THR A 485 8.33 -3.12 18.50
C THR A 485 9.74 -2.99 19.06
N ASP A 486 10.30 -4.06 19.62
CA ASP A 486 11.70 -4.10 20.05
C ASP A 486 12.66 -4.38 18.88
N GLY A 487 12.14 -4.77 17.71
CA GLY A 487 12.90 -5.03 16.48
C GLY A 487 12.86 -6.48 16.00
N LEU A 488 12.04 -7.36 16.59
CA LEU A 488 11.85 -8.74 16.14
C LEU A 488 11.16 -8.79 14.76
N PRO A 489 11.54 -9.70 13.82
CA PRO A 489 10.95 -9.73 12.48
C PRO A 489 9.46 -10.12 12.47
N SER A 490 9.07 -11.01 13.38
CA SER A 490 7.67 -11.35 13.62
C SER A 490 7.42 -11.81 15.05
N HIS A 491 6.23 -11.50 15.58
CA HIS A 491 5.70 -12.02 16.84
C HIS A 491 5.61 -13.56 16.88
N MET A 492 5.46 -14.24 15.74
CA MET A 492 5.43 -15.71 15.69
C MET A 492 6.84 -16.29 15.67
N VAL A 493 7.32 -16.74 16.83
CA VAL A 493 8.66 -17.33 17.00
C VAL A 493 8.58 -18.85 17.15
N TYR A 494 9.29 -19.58 16.30
CA TYR A 494 9.23 -21.04 16.24
C TYR A 494 10.35 -21.74 17.01
N GLY A 495 11.60 -21.35 16.78
CA GLY A 495 12.77 -22.03 17.31
C GLY A 495 13.66 -21.09 18.10
N LEU A 496 14.30 -21.64 19.14
CA LEU A 496 15.32 -20.95 19.93
C LEU A 496 16.60 -21.81 19.94
N ILE A 497 17.73 -21.21 19.58
CA ILE A 497 19.05 -21.84 19.67
C ILE A 497 19.95 -20.97 20.54
N ASP A 498 20.55 -21.57 21.56
CA ASP A 498 21.62 -20.92 22.32
C ASP A 498 22.94 -20.94 21.56
N ASN A 499 23.57 -19.79 21.36
CA ASN A 499 24.92 -19.70 20.83
C ASN A 499 25.77 -18.72 21.65
N GLY A 500 26.22 -19.19 22.81
CA GLY A 500 27.12 -18.45 23.70
C GLY A 500 26.48 -17.19 24.26
N ASN A 501 26.85 -16.03 23.70
CA ASN A 501 26.37 -14.71 24.14
C ASN A 501 25.06 -14.28 23.48
N LYS A 502 24.55 -15.03 22.50
CA LYS A 502 23.32 -14.72 21.76
C LYS A 502 22.34 -15.89 21.79
N VAL A 503 21.06 -15.57 21.71
CA VAL A 503 19.99 -16.52 21.41
C VAL A 503 19.51 -16.25 19.98
N TRP A 504 19.63 -17.25 19.12
CA TRP A 504 19.14 -17.20 17.73
C TRP A 504 17.72 -17.74 17.66
N MET A 505 16.91 -17.16 16.78
CA MET A 505 15.52 -17.52 16.66
C MET A 505 15.00 -17.44 15.23
N SER A 506 14.14 -18.40 14.89
CA SER A 506 13.43 -18.44 13.61
C SER A 506 11.99 -17.96 13.80
N THR A 507 11.49 -17.23 12.81
CA THR A 507 10.15 -16.63 12.82
C THR A 507 9.41 -16.91 11.49
N THR A 508 8.17 -16.44 11.38
CA THR A 508 7.43 -16.45 10.11
C THR A 508 7.92 -15.43 9.08
N LYS A 509 8.76 -14.47 9.48
CA LYS A 509 9.30 -13.40 8.62
C LYS A 509 10.82 -13.25 8.74
N GLY A 510 11.54 -14.37 8.84
CA GLY A 510 13.00 -14.40 8.86
C GLY A 510 13.60 -14.87 10.18
N ILE A 511 14.88 -14.55 10.38
CA ILE A 511 15.68 -14.94 11.54
C ILE A 511 16.13 -13.69 12.31
N ALA A 512 16.24 -13.83 13.63
CA ALA A 512 16.85 -12.81 14.50
C ALA A 512 17.80 -13.44 15.51
N SER A 513 18.66 -12.60 16.08
CA SER A 513 19.48 -12.94 17.23
C SER A 513 19.32 -11.89 18.32
N VAL A 514 19.31 -12.32 19.58
CA VAL A 514 19.19 -11.45 20.75
C VAL A 514 20.41 -11.63 21.63
N ALA A 515 21.10 -10.54 21.94
CA ALA A 515 22.22 -10.55 22.88
C ALA A 515 21.73 -10.79 24.31
N LYS A 516 22.29 -11.77 25.02
CA LYS A 516 21.84 -12.18 26.36
C LYS A 516 22.08 -11.15 27.46
N ASN A 517 23.08 -10.28 27.27
CA ASN A 517 23.50 -9.31 28.28
C ASN A 517 22.61 -8.05 28.34
N ASN A 518 22.13 -7.57 27.19
CA ASN A 518 21.39 -6.31 27.07
C ASN A 518 20.09 -6.44 26.26
N PHE A 519 19.74 -7.64 25.82
CA PHE A 519 18.55 -7.93 25.00
C PHE A 519 18.48 -7.18 23.67
N LYS A 520 19.62 -6.69 23.15
CA LYS A 520 19.67 -6.03 21.83
C LYS A 520 19.35 -7.06 20.74
N ILE A 521 18.35 -6.75 19.92
CA ILE A 521 17.94 -7.58 18.79
C ILE A 521 18.73 -7.19 17.54
N THR A 522 19.15 -8.19 16.78
CA THR A 522 19.70 -8.06 15.44
C THR A 522 18.87 -8.94 14.53
N SER A 523 18.05 -8.31 13.70
CA SER A 523 17.19 -8.96 12.70
C SER A 523 17.93 -9.04 11.38
N TYR A 524 17.83 -10.18 10.71
CA TYR A 524 18.50 -10.41 9.44
C TYR A 524 17.46 -10.37 8.31
N ASN A 525 17.73 -9.56 7.29
CA ASN A 525 16.76 -9.27 6.23
C ASN A 525 16.39 -10.54 5.44
N PRO A 526 15.10 -10.85 5.24
CA PRO A 526 14.65 -12.00 4.46
C PRO A 526 15.17 -12.02 3.00
N ASN A 527 15.64 -10.91 2.46
CA ASN A 527 16.19 -10.83 1.10
C ASN A 527 17.68 -11.22 1.01
N HIS A 528 18.35 -11.51 2.13
CA HIS A 528 19.80 -11.81 2.14
C HIS A 528 20.13 -13.30 1.89
N GLY A 529 19.25 -14.06 1.21
CA GLY A 529 19.56 -15.42 0.76
C GLY A 529 18.86 -16.58 1.48
N TRP A 530 17.84 -16.32 2.30
CA TRP A 530 17.08 -17.36 2.99
C TRP A 530 16.21 -18.17 2.02
N GLN A 531 16.01 -19.46 2.27
CA GLN A 531 15.14 -20.33 1.46
C GLN A 531 13.74 -19.73 1.18
N ALA A 532 13.21 -18.96 2.14
CA ALA A 532 12.00 -18.17 2.08
C ALA A 532 11.94 -17.28 3.34
N PRO A 533 11.04 -16.27 3.40
CA PRO A 533 10.78 -15.52 4.61
C PRO A 533 10.29 -16.39 5.78
N GLU A 534 9.52 -17.44 5.48
CA GLU A 534 8.89 -18.29 6.50
C GLU A 534 9.76 -19.51 6.85
N PHE A 535 10.15 -19.60 8.13
CA PHE A 535 10.78 -20.78 8.71
C PHE A 535 9.75 -21.69 9.37
N SER A 536 10.18 -22.87 9.80
CA SER A 536 9.28 -23.92 10.26
C SER A 536 9.52 -24.31 11.72
N GLU A 537 8.44 -24.64 12.42
CA GLU A 537 8.47 -25.27 13.75
C GLU A 537 9.27 -26.57 13.73
N GLY A 538 10.12 -26.76 14.74
CA GLY A 538 10.93 -27.96 14.94
C GLY A 538 12.15 -28.08 14.01
N ALA A 539 12.21 -27.26 12.95
CA ALA A 539 13.27 -27.30 11.95
C ALA A 539 14.41 -26.35 12.31
N TYR A 540 14.99 -26.52 13.49
CA TYR A 540 16.15 -25.73 13.94
C TYR A 540 17.14 -26.64 14.66
N TYR A 541 18.42 -26.53 14.33
CA TYR A 541 19.47 -27.39 14.86
C TYR A 541 20.81 -26.65 14.93
N GLN A 542 21.64 -27.02 15.90
CA GLN A 542 23.01 -26.57 16.01
C GLN A 542 23.92 -27.79 16.07
N ASP A 543 24.96 -27.81 15.23
CA ASP A 543 25.93 -28.90 15.27
C ASP A 543 27.05 -28.66 16.30
N ASN A 544 27.89 -29.67 16.50
CA ASN A 544 29.02 -29.62 17.43
C ASN A 544 30.11 -28.61 17.05
N LYS A 545 30.12 -28.09 15.82
CA LYS A 545 31.02 -27.03 15.37
C LYS A 545 30.44 -25.63 15.59
N GLY A 546 29.18 -25.55 16.05
CA GLY A 546 28.48 -24.30 16.27
C GLY A 546 27.75 -23.76 15.05
N LEU A 547 27.71 -24.51 13.93
CA LEU A 547 26.93 -24.14 12.75
C LEU A 547 25.44 -24.21 13.07
N LEU A 548 24.71 -23.19 12.63
CA LEU A 548 23.27 -23.11 12.81
C LEU A 548 22.56 -23.58 11.55
N TYR A 549 21.49 -24.33 11.74
CA TYR A 549 20.64 -24.89 10.69
C TYR A 549 19.20 -24.46 10.95
N PHE A 550 18.57 -23.87 9.94
CA PHE A 550 17.18 -23.44 9.97
C PHE A 550 16.45 -23.90 8.72
N GLY A 551 15.50 -24.80 8.92
CA GLY A 551 14.62 -25.30 7.86
C GLY A 551 13.33 -24.51 7.80
N GLY A 552 12.80 -24.40 6.60
CA GLY A 552 11.55 -23.73 6.37
C GLY A 552 10.75 -24.41 5.28
N VAL A 553 10.06 -23.59 4.52
CA VAL A 553 8.98 -24.04 3.67
C VAL A 553 9.42 -24.51 2.29
N ASN A 554 10.59 -24.05 1.84
CA ASN A 554 11.19 -24.29 0.53
C ASN A 554 12.63 -24.83 0.61
N GLY A 555 13.17 -25.06 1.82
CA GLY A 555 14.50 -25.61 1.98
C GLY A 555 15.12 -25.39 3.35
N LEU A 556 16.43 -25.51 3.38
CA LEU A 556 17.29 -25.40 4.56
C LEU A 556 18.33 -24.32 4.34
N ASN A 557 18.49 -23.43 5.32
CA ASN A 557 19.65 -22.56 5.44
C ASN A 557 20.59 -23.06 6.53
N TYR A 558 21.90 -22.91 6.31
CA TYR A 558 22.88 -23.08 7.37
C TYR A 558 24.07 -22.13 7.20
N PHE A 559 24.64 -21.72 8.33
CA PHE A 559 25.71 -20.72 8.36
C PHE A 559 26.47 -20.78 9.69
N ASP A 560 27.67 -20.20 9.69
CA ASP A 560 28.41 -19.89 10.92
C ASP A 560 27.91 -18.54 11.47
N PRO A 561 27.34 -18.49 12.68
CA PRO A 561 26.82 -17.25 13.25
C PRO A 561 27.89 -16.18 13.53
N ASN A 562 29.17 -16.56 13.55
CA ASN A 562 30.30 -15.63 13.68
C ASN A 562 30.80 -15.11 12.32
N SER A 563 30.44 -15.75 11.20
CA SER A 563 30.86 -15.35 9.86
C SER A 563 29.89 -14.38 9.18
N LEU A 564 28.62 -14.37 9.60
CA LEU A 564 27.62 -13.35 9.22
C LEU A 564 28.03 -11.99 9.80
N ARG A 565 28.98 -11.32 9.15
CA ARG A 565 29.31 -9.93 9.44
C ARG A 565 28.17 -9.07 8.89
N THR A 566 27.44 -8.40 9.77
CA THR A 566 26.62 -7.24 9.39
C THR A 566 27.58 -6.12 9.00
N ASN A 567 27.90 -6.01 7.72
CA ASN A 567 28.66 -4.87 7.22
C ASN A 567 27.72 -3.67 7.35
N THR A 568 27.92 -2.85 8.38
CA THR A 568 27.04 -1.70 8.62
C THR A 568 27.44 -0.61 7.65
N SER A 569 26.88 -0.66 6.44
CA SER A 569 27.00 0.40 5.46
C SER A 569 26.51 1.69 6.11
N VAL A 570 27.40 2.68 6.24
CA VAL A 570 27.03 3.99 6.79
C VAL A 570 26.32 4.76 5.70
N GLU A 571 25.03 5.05 5.91
CA GLU A 571 24.20 5.80 4.96
C GLU A 571 24.88 7.11 4.59
N LYS A 572 24.82 7.50 3.32
CA LYS A 572 25.17 8.87 2.91
C LYS A 572 23.91 9.73 2.90
N ILE A 573 24.06 11.03 3.12
CA ILE A 573 22.92 11.95 3.24
C ILE A 573 22.92 12.89 2.05
N LYS A 574 21.87 12.84 1.24
CA LYS A 574 21.56 13.84 0.24
C LYS A 574 20.56 14.84 0.83
N LEU A 575 20.82 16.13 0.65
CA LEU A 575 19.92 17.21 1.08
C LEU A 575 19.30 17.88 -0.12
N ASN A 576 18.04 18.27 0.01
CA ASN A 576 17.31 19.10 -0.92
C ASN A 576 16.74 20.29 -0.13
N ILE A 577 17.07 21.52 -0.54
CA ILE A 577 16.75 22.75 0.21
C ILE A 577 15.84 23.62 -0.65
N ASP A 578 14.66 23.95 -0.15
CA ASP A 578 13.62 24.71 -0.87
C ASP A 578 13.34 24.14 -2.29
N GLY A 579 13.42 22.81 -2.43
CA GLY A 579 13.24 22.12 -3.72
C GLY A 579 14.46 22.16 -4.65
N ASN A 580 15.64 22.61 -4.19
CA ASN A 580 16.88 22.59 -4.93
C ASN A 580 17.90 21.52 -4.42
N GLU A 581 18.33 20.64 -5.33
CA GLU A 581 19.38 19.62 -5.09
C GLU A 581 20.81 20.22 -5.06
N ASN A 582 21.01 21.40 -5.66
CA ASN A 582 22.30 22.10 -5.74
C ASN A 582 22.22 23.44 -5.00
N TYR A 583 22.38 23.40 -3.68
CA TYR A 583 22.42 24.60 -2.85
C TYR A 583 23.85 25.13 -2.65
N LEU A 584 23.94 26.43 -2.36
CA LEU A 584 25.21 27.07 -1.99
C LEU A 584 25.54 26.76 -0.51
N PRO A 585 26.83 26.64 -0.14
CA PRO A 585 27.22 26.46 1.26
C PRO A 585 26.75 27.59 2.19
N VAL A 586 26.51 28.78 1.64
CA VAL A 586 25.91 29.93 2.33
C VAL A 586 24.65 30.35 1.57
N ILE A 587 23.52 30.38 2.27
CA ILE A 587 22.20 30.73 1.74
C ILE A 587 21.78 32.05 2.40
N ASP A 588 21.61 33.09 1.60
CA ASP A 588 21.13 34.39 2.08
C ASP A 588 19.65 34.56 1.74
N LYS A 589 18.81 34.74 2.77
CA LYS A 589 17.38 35.01 2.63
C LYS A 589 16.99 36.37 3.20
N SER A 590 15.91 36.94 2.63
CA SER A 590 15.35 38.20 3.09
C SER A 590 14.49 38.01 4.35
N PHE A 591 14.24 39.07 5.13
CA PHE A 591 13.35 38.96 6.29
C PHE A 591 11.91 38.53 5.91
N THR A 592 11.47 38.81 4.68
CA THR A 592 10.15 38.43 4.16
C THR A 592 10.10 37.00 3.61
N ASP A 593 11.25 36.39 3.35
CA ASP A 593 11.42 34.99 2.95
C ASP A 593 12.17 34.29 4.09
N ASN A 594 11.49 34.11 5.23
CA ASN A 594 12.09 33.56 6.45
C ASN A 594 11.61 32.14 6.74
N GLU A 595 11.22 31.43 5.68
CA GLU A 595 10.86 30.03 5.68
C GLU A 595 12.00 29.19 5.10
N LEU A 596 12.11 27.93 5.49
CA LEU A 596 13.15 27.01 5.02
C LEU A 596 12.59 25.59 5.02
N GLU A 597 12.54 24.98 3.83
CA GLU A 597 12.24 23.55 3.67
C GLU A 597 13.54 22.77 3.44
N ILE A 598 13.75 21.71 4.22
CA ILE A 598 14.89 20.80 4.07
C ILE A 598 14.37 19.38 3.97
N GLU A 599 14.66 18.72 2.86
CA GLU A 599 14.43 17.30 2.67
C GLU A 599 15.74 16.51 2.83
N ILE A 600 15.74 15.55 3.76
CA ILE A 600 16.86 14.66 4.06
C ILE A 600 16.60 13.30 3.41
N VAL A 601 17.40 12.94 2.41
CA VAL A 601 17.34 11.64 1.74
C VAL A 601 18.54 10.79 2.15
N PRO A 602 18.37 9.83 3.08
CA PRO A 602 19.41 8.84 3.36
C PRO A 602 19.52 7.84 2.22
N ILE A 603 20.75 7.63 1.74
CA ILE A 603 21.08 6.70 0.66
C ILE A 603 21.97 5.60 1.23
N VAL A 604 21.57 4.34 1.06
CA VAL A 604 22.34 3.15 1.46
C VAL A 604 21.90 1.93 0.67
N PHE A 605 22.84 1.05 0.37
CA PHE A 605 22.59 -0.25 -0.24
C PHE A 605 23.36 -1.35 0.53
N PRO A 606 22.75 -2.53 0.78
CA PRO A 606 21.30 -2.78 0.80
C PRO A 606 20.61 -1.97 1.90
N ARG A 607 19.28 -1.88 1.83
CA ARG A 607 18.48 -1.24 2.88
C ARG A 607 18.53 -2.09 4.16
N GLU A 608 19.34 -1.68 5.12
CA GLU A 608 19.29 -2.19 6.49
C GLU A 608 18.67 -1.16 7.43
N ASN A 609 18.40 -1.53 8.69
CA ASN A 609 17.83 -0.62 9.69
C ASN A 609 18.70 0.64 9.84
N ALA A 610 18.28 1.71 9.15
CA ALA A 610 18.88 3.02 9.15
C ALA A 610 19.18 3.48 10.58
N ALA A 611 20.39 3.96 10.82
CA ALA A 611 20.70 4.58 12.11
C ALA A 611 19.80 5.81 12.26
N SER A 612 19.10 5.93 13.39
CA SER A 612 18.23 7.08 13.67
C SER A 612 18.97 8.40 13.42
N ILE A 613 18.48 9.22 12.48
CA ILE A 613 19.11 10.48 12.09
C ILE A 613 18.59 11.59 13.01
N TYR A 614 19.50 12.38 13.57
CA TYR A 614 19.17 13.55 14.36
C TYR A 614 19.66 14.81 13.65
N TYR A 615 18.85 15.85 13.66
CA TYR A 615 19.20 17.15 13.09
C TYR A 615 19.10 18.27 14.12
N LYS A 616 19.75 19.40 13.82
CA LYS A 616 19.68 20.64 14.61
C LYS A 616 19.94 21.82 13.68
N LEU A 617 19.05 22.81 13.66
CA LEU A 617 19.34 24.14 13.13
C LEU A 617 19.86 25.02 14.27
N GLU A 618 21.17 25.08 14.39
CA GLU A 618 21.83 25.90 15.40
C GLU A 618 21.51 27.38 15.18
N GLY A 619 21.13 28.09 16.26
CA GLY A 619 20.52 29.42 16.21
C GLY A 619 19.00 29.42 16.43
N ARG A 620 18.32 28.29 16.14
CA ARG A 620 16.88 28.10 16.39
C ARG A 620 16.61 26.98 17.42
N ASP A 621 17.23 25.83 17.22
CA ASP A 621 16.99 24.64 18.04
C ASP A 621 17.92 24.58 19.25
N LYS A 622 17.33 24.29 20.42
CA LYS A 622 18.09 24.08 21.66
C LYS A 622 18.62 22.64 21.79
N ASN A 623 17.85 21.66 21.33
CA ASN A 623 18.14 20.22 21.45
C ASN A 623 18.22 19.56 20.07
N TRP A 624 18.88 18.40 20.00
CA TRP A 624 18.86 17.55 18.81
C TRP A 624 17.47 16.95 18.61
N ILE A 625 16.94 17.03 17.39
CA ILE A 625 15.61 16.53 17.02
C ILE A 625 15.77 15.24 16.22
N LEU A 626 15.02 14.19 16.59
CA LEU A 626 14.99 12.93 15.86
C LEU A 626 14.14 13.08 14.59
N LEU A 627 14.71 12.73 13.43
CA LEU A 627 13.98 12.64 12.17
C LEU A 627 13.00 11.46 12.23
N ARG A 628 11.69 11.75 12.25
CA ARG A 628 10.59 10.76 12.22
C ARG A 628 9.97 10.77 10.82
N ASP A 629 9.59 9.60 10.29
CA ASP A 629 8.90 9.22 9.03
C ASP A 629 8.81 10.21 7.85
N THR A 630 8.59 11.51 8.06
CA THR A 630 8.73 12.59 7.09
C THR A 630 10.21 12.96 6.89
N LYS A 631 10.72 12.71 5.68
CA LYS A 631 12.05 13.17 5.25
C LYS A 631 12.15 14.69 5.10
N LYS A 632 11.02 15.42 5.18
CA LYS A 632 10.95 16.89 5.06
C LYS A 632 10.87 17.57 6.43
N ILE A 633 11.63 18.66 6.58
CA ILE A 633 11.71 19.51 7.76
C ILE A 633 11.39 20.93 7.32
N GLU A 634 10.48 21.60 8.03
CA GLU A 634 10.06 22.96 7.73
C GLU A 634 10.36 23.87 8.92
N TYR A 635 11.06 24.97 8.67
CA TYR A 635 11.19 26.08 9.60
C TYR A 635 10.43 27.28 9.05
N ALA A 636 9.53 27.84 9.85
CA ALA A 636 8.81 29.06 9.53
C ALA A 636 9.15 30.16 10.55
N ASN A 637 9.03 31.42 10.10
CA ASN A 637 9.22 32.60 10.92
C ASN A 637 10.61 32.69 11.59
N LEU A 638 11.68 32.41 10.85
CA LEU A 638 13.04 32.57 11.34
C LEU A 638 13.36 34.06 11.60
N SER A 639 13.89 34.36 12.78
CA SER A 639 14.37 35.70 13.12
C SER A 639 15.61 36.09 12.30
N SER A 640 15.92 37.38 12.21
CA SER A 640 17.17 37.82 11.60
C SER A 640 18.37 37.25 12.36
N GLY A 641 19.38 36.75 11.63
CA GLY A 641 20.51 36.05 12.24
C GLY A 641 21.15 35.01 11.32
N GLU A 642 22.20 34.38 11.86
CA GLU A 642 22.95 33.30 11.22
C GLU A 642 22.58 31.96 11.86
N TYR A 643 22.31 30.97 11.01
CA TYR A 643 21.91 29.62 11.42
C TYR A 643 22.80 28.56 10.75
N HIS A 644 23.16 27.51 11.48
CA HIS A 644 23.95 26.40 10.93
C HIS A 644 23.17 25.09 10.99
N PHE A 645 23.06 24.39 9.86
CA PHE A 645 22.36 23.12 9.81
C PHE A 645 23.32 21.94 10.05
N LEU A 646 23.02 21.15 11.08
CA LEU A 646 23.85 20.07 11.58
C LEU A 646 23.06 18.74 11.61
N ILE A 647 23.76 17.64 11.31
CA ILE A 647 23.21 16.28 11.42
C ILE A 647 24.17 15.39 12.21
N LYS A 648 23.64 14.48 13.02
CA LYS A 648 24.37 13.34 13.61
C LYS A 648 23.58 12.05 13.48
N LYS A 649 24.28 10.92 13.43
CA LYS A 649 23.69 9.59 13.24
C LYS A 649 23.71 8.78 14.52
N GLY A 650 22.54 8.42 15.04
CA GLY A 650 22.38 7.81 16.35
C GLY A 650 22.55 8.82 17.50
N GLU A 651 22.01 8.47 18.66
CA GLU A 651 21.95 9.38 19.82
C GLU A 651 23.36 9.83 20.30
N LYS A 652 24.31 8.88 20.29
CA LYS A 652 25.73 9.09 20.62
C LYS A 652 26.64 9.28 19.40
N GLY A 653 26.05 9.60 18.24
CA GLY A 653 26.79 9.80 17.00
C GLY A 653 27.71 11.02 17.02
N VAL A 654 28.76 10.98 16.22
CA VAL A 654 29.61 12.15 15.93
C VAL A 654 28.83 13.11 15.03
N VAL A 655 28.88 14.40 15.35
CA VAL A 655 28.26 15.47 14.56
C VAL A 655 29.00 15.62 13.24
N GLN A 656 28.26 15.58 12.13
CA GLN A 656 28.83 15.81 10.81
C GLN A 656 29.16 17.30 10.61
N PRO A 657 30.11 17.64 9.70
CA PRO A 657 30.38 19.03 9.35
C PRO A 657 29.12 19.79 8.93
N VAL A 658 29.12 21.11 9.14
CA VAL A 658 28.01 22.00 8.75
C VAL A 658 27.70 21.80 7.26
N PHE A 659 26.46 21.45 6.95
CA PHE A 659 26.03 21.23 5.56
C PHE A 659 25.86 22.56 4.82
N PHE A 660 25.18 23.53 5.45
CA PHE A 660 25.05 24.90 4.96
C PHE A 660 24.83 25.88 6.12
N THR A 661 25.11 27.15 5.83
CA THR A 661 24.82 28.28 6.72
C THR A 661 23.72 29.14 6.10
N LEU A 662 22.68 29.45 6.87
CA LEU A 662 21.56 30.30 6.47
C LEU A 662 21.67 31.66 7.15
N HIS A 663 21.63 32.73 6.36
CA HIS A 663 21.59 34.10 6.84
C HIS A 663 20.22 34.71 6.56
N ILE A 664 19.48 35.05 7.61
CA ILE A 664 18.26 35.86 7.49
C ILE A 664 18.62 37.32 7.72
N ARG A 665 18.45 38.16 6.69
CA ARG A 665 18.72 39.60 6.78
C ARG A 665 17.82 40.27 7.83
N LYS A 666 18.33 41.35 8.44
CA LYS A 666 17.58 42.19 9.38
C LYS A 666 16.32 42.77 8.74
N ALA A 667 15.25 42.85 9.51
CA ALA A 667 14.03 43.52 9.06
C ALA A 667 14.29 45.01 8.82
N PHE A 668 13.51 45.66 7.97
CA PHE A 668 13.69 47.10 7.70
C PHE A 668 13.68 47.94 8.99
N TYR A 669 12.79 47.62 9.94
CA TYR A 669 12.69 48.32 11.21
C TYR A 669 13.87 48.09 12.18
N GLU A 670 14.73 47.10 11.91
CA GLU A 670 15.96 46.84 12.65
C GLU A 670 17.18 47.57 12.05
N THR A 671 16.99 48.30 10.94
CA THR A 671 18.05 49.05 10.28
C THR A 671 18.17 50.47 10.84
N ILE A 672 19.40 51.01 10.84
CA ILE A 672 19.68 52.40 11.24
C ILE A 672 18.88 53.39 10.40
N LEU A 673 18.67 53.08 9.11
CA LEU A 673 17.93 53.92 8.17
C LEU A 673 16.46 54.12 8.58
N PHE A 674 15.80 53.08 9.10
CA PHE A 674 14.43 53.20 9.62
C PHE A 674 14.36 54.17 10.80
N TYR A 675 15.31 54.10 11.74
CA TYR A 675 15.36 55.04 12.86
C TYR A 675 15.67 56.48 12.40
N ILE A 676 16.50 56.66 11.37
CA ILE A 676 16.73 57.97 10.75
C ILE A 676 15.44 58.51 10.14
N LEU A 677 14.72 57.71 9.34
CA LEU A 677 13.44 58.11 8.73
C LEU A 677 12.36 58.40 9.79
N LEU A 678 12.26 57.57 10.83
CA LEU A 678 11.35 57.76 11.95
C LEU A 678 11.66 59.05 12.69
N SER A 679 12.94 59.33 12.96
CA SER A 679 13.37 60.59 13.58
C SER A 679 13.06 61.80 12.69
N GLY A 680 13.21 61.68 11.37
CA GLY A 680 12.83 62.69 10.39
C GLY A 680 11.32 62.95 10.37
N CYS A 681 10.49 61.90 10.40
CA CYS A 681 9.04 62.02 10.50
C CYS A 681 8.59 62.68 11.82
N ILE A 682 9.23 62.34 12.93
CA ILE A 682 8.98 62.99 14.23
C ILE A 682 9.36 64.48 14.16
N LEU A 683 10.50 64.82 13.56
CA LEU A 683 10.95 66.20 13.38
C LEU A 683 9.97 67.00 12.50
N LEU A 684 9.50 66.42 11.39
CA LEU A 684 8.48 67.00 10.51
C LEU A 684 7.14 67.17 11.24
N GLY A 685 6.77 66.22 12.08
CA GLY A 685 5.63 66.29 13.00
C GLY A 685 5.76 67.45 14.00
N CYS A 686 6.94 67.66 14.57
CA CYS A 686 7.23 68.78 15.46
C CYS A 686 7.20 70.12 14.71
N ILE A 687 7.76 70.20 13.50
CA ILE A 687 7.76 71.41 12.66
C ILE A 687 6.33 71.78 12.25
N THR A 688 5.52 70.79 11.84
CA THR A 688 4.10 71.00 11.52
C THR A 688 3.31 71.40 12.77
N LEU A 689 3.55 70.79 13.92
CA LEU A 689 2.95 71.21 15.20
C LEU A 689 3.30 72.66 15.56
N ILE A 690 4.55 73.08 15.38
CA ILE A 690 5.00 74.46 15.63
C ILE A 690 4.36 75.44 14.63
N TYR A 691 4.27 75.06 13.36
CA TYR A 691 3.58 75.84 12.33
C TYR A 691 2.08 76.03 12.64
N PHE A 692 1.39 74.97 13.08
CA PHE A 692 0.02 75.06 13.54
C PHE A 692 -0.13 75.86 14.85
N ARG A 693 0.84 75.80 15.77
CA ARG A 693 0.85 76.60 17.01
C ARG A 693 0.94 78.10 16.74
N ASN A 694 1.77 78.51 15.78
CA ASN A 694 1.92 79.92 15.41
C ASN A 694 0.71 80.45 14.64
N LYS A 695 0.06 79.61 13.82
CA LYS A 695 -1.17 79.98 13.11
C LYS A 695 -2.38 80.08 14.05
N THR A 696 -2.42 79.28 15.12
CA THR A 696 -3.52 79.27 16.11
C THR A 696 -3.42 80.40 17.14
N ALA A 697 -2.21 80.84 17.51
CA ALA A 697 -2.00 81.94 18.46
C ALA A 697 -2.55 83.30 17.95
N ALA A 698 -2.47 83.58 16.64
CA ALA A 698 -2.98 84.82 16.05
C ALA A 698 -4.52 84.85 15.89
N ALA A 699 -5.16 83.69 15.77
CA ALA A 699 -6.62 83.57 15.64
C ALA A 699 -7.36 83.58 16.99
N GLN A 700 -6.67 83.23 18.08
CA GLN A 700 -7.27 83.11 19.41
C GLN A 700 -7.56 84.45 20.10
N GLN A 701 -6.80 85.51 19.83
CA GLN A 701 -6.99 86.80 20.51
C GLN A 701 -8.28 87.55 20.09
N LYS A 702 -8.83 87.26 18.89
CA LYS A 702 -10.11 87.82 18.41
C LYS A 702 -11.32 86.91 18.67
N TYR A 703 -11.12 85.63 18.95
CA TYR A 703 -12.19 84.64 19.13
C TYR A 703 -12.60 84.44 20.61
N LEU A 704 -11.75 84.86 21.57
CA LEU A 704 -11.94 84.61 23.00
C LEU A 704 -12.94 85.54 23.71
N VAL A 705 -13.30 86.70 23.14
CA VAL A 705 -14.31 87.62 23.74
C VAL A 705 -15.75 87.19 23.40
N ALA A 706 -15.97 86.52 22.27
CA ALA A 706 -17.31 86.13 21.82
C ALA A 706 -17.78 84.75 22.35
N LYS A 707 -16.89 83.93 22.89
CA LYS A 707 -17.18 82.53 23.27
C LYS A 707 -17.41 82.30 24.78
N ILE A 708 -17.32 83.35 25.60
CA ILE A 708 -17.50 83.24 27.05
C ILE A 708 -19.00 83.11 27.45
N GLY A 709 -19.95 83.48 26.57
CA GLY A 709 -21.39 83.32 26.82
C GLY A 709 -22.00 81.98 26.40
N ALA A 710 -21.44 81.31 25.38
CA ALA A 710 -22.09 80.14 24.78
C ALA A 710 -21.60 78.78 25.33
N ARG A 711 -20.54 78.76 26.16
CA ARG A 711 -19.86 77.53 26.59
C ARG A 711 -20.16 77.10 28.02
N THR A 712 -20.90 77.89 28.79
CA THR A 712 -21.28 77.58 30.16
C THR A 712 -22.47 76.62 30.26
N ALA A 713 -23.29 76.47 29.21
CA ALA A 713 -24.42 75.52 29.19
C ALA A 713 -24.09 74.16 28.56
N ILE A 714 -23.00 74.05 27.77
CA ILE A 714 -22.65 72.84 27.02
C ILE A 714 -21.72 71.90 27.82
N ILE A 715 -20.94 72.45 28.78
CA ILE A 715 -19.96 71.69 29.57
C ILE A 715 -20.63 70.80 30.63
N GLU A 716 -21.76 71.21 31.22
CA GLU A 716 -22.54 70.34 32.13
C GLU A 716 -23.17 69.15 31.40
N LYS A 717 -23.59 69.35 30.14
CA LYS A 717 -24.16 68.28 29.30
C LYS A 717 -23.11 67.24 28.91
N GLN A 718 -21.92 67.68 28.50
CA GLN A 718 -20.83 66.79 28.09
C GLN A 718 -20.20 65.99 29.25
N LYS A 719 -20.21 66.52 30.48
CA LYS A 719 -19.74 65.79 31.67
C LYS A 719 -20.66 64.62 32.03
N LYS A 720 -21.98 64.81 31.84
CA LYS A 720 -23.01 63.77 32.04
C LYS A 720 -22.91 62.66 30.97
N ASP A 721 -22.65 63.04 29.72
CA ASP A 721 -22.48 62.09 28.60
C ASP A 721 -21.19 61.26 28.71
N LEU A 722 -20.09 61.83 29.23
CA LEU A 722 -18.83 61.10 29.44
C LEU A 722 -18.91 60.08 30.58
N GLN A 723 -19.64 60.37 31.66
CA GLN A 723 -19.91 59.39 32.72
C GLN A 723 -20.79 58.23 32.22
N ALA A 724 -21.80 58.53 31.39
CA ALA A 724 -22.63 57.50 30.76
C ALA A 724 -21.85 56.62 29.76
N ILE A 725 -20.89 57.19 29.02
CA ILE A 725 -20.05 56.43 28.08
C ILE A 725 -19.07 55.51 28.79
N ASN A 726 -18.46 55.93 29.91
CA ASN A 726 -17.55 55.07 30.68
C ASN A 726 -18.27 53.91 31.38
N GLU A 727 -19.47 54.10 31.93
CA GLU A 727 -20.30 52.99 32.42
C GLU A 727 -20.72 52.02 31.30
N LYS A 728 -20.93 52.54 30.09
CA LYS A 728 -21.24 51.74 28.89
C LYS A 728 -20.02 50.96 28.40
N LEU A 729 -18.81 51.51 28.57
CA LEU A 729 -17.54 50.86 28.23
C LEU A 729 -17.21 49.74 29.22
N ASP A 730 -17.41 49.96 30.52
CA ASP A 730 -17.20 48.92 31.54
C ASP A 730 -18.21 47.78 31.42
N LYS A 731 -19.48 48.08 31.09
CA LYS A 731 -20.46 47.05 30.71
C LYS A 731 -20.06 46.31 29.44
N LYS A 732 -19.50 46.98 28.42
CA LYS A 732 -18.99 46.34 27.20
C LYS A 732 -17.78 45.44 27.47
N ASN A 733 -16.84 45.87 28.29
CA ASN A 733 -15.65 45.10 28.62
C ASN A 733 -15.99 43.86 29.46
N LYS A 734 -16.92 43.99 30.41
CA LYS A 734 -17.46 42.84 31.14
C LYS A 734 -18.20 41.86 30.21
N LYS A 735 -19.00 42.38 29.26
CA LYS A 735 -19.69 41.58 28.23
C LYS A 735 -18.73 40.91 27.25
N ILE A 736 -17.60 41.52 26.91
CA ILE A 736 -16.56 40.94 26.03
C ILE A 736 -15.82 39.82 26.76
N SER A 737 -15.54 39.98 28.06
CA SER A 737 -14.92 38.92 28.86
C SER A 737 -15.87 37.72 29.05
N GLU A 738 -17.16 37.99 29.30
CA GLU A 738 -18.22 36.96 29.31
C GLU A 738 -18.42 36.32 27.93
N GLN A 739 -18.31 37.08 26.83
CA GLN A 739 -18.35 36.55 25.47
C GLN A 739 -17.16 35.66 25.18
N LYS A 740 -15.96 35.99 25.67
CA LYS A 740 -14.75 35.18 25.49
C LYS A 740 -14.83 33.86 26.25
N GLU A 741 -15.38 33.89 27.47
CA GLU A 741 -15.62 32.69 28.28
C GLU A 741 -16.77 31.84 27.70
N LYS A 742 -17.84 32.48 27.20
CA LYS A 742 -18.89 31.82 26.41
C LYS A 742 -18.35 31.26 25.10
N LEU A 743 -17.40 31.91 24.42
CA LEU A 743 -16.79 31.42 23.18
C LEU A 743 -15.90 30.19 23.45
N LEU A 744 -15.18 30.17 24.57
CA LEU A 744 -14.41 29.01 25.01
C LEU A 744 -15.32 27.84 25.40
N LYS A 745 -16.45 28.10 26.08
CA LYS A 745 -17.50 27.10 26.30
C LYS A 745 -18.13 26.66 24.99
N LEU A 746 -18.51 27.57 24.10
CA LEU A 746 -19.11 27.31 22.79
C LEU A 746 -18.16 26.50 21.89
N HIS A 747 -16.85 26.75 21.94
CA HIS A 747 -15.87 25.96 21.20
C HIS A 747 -15.76 24.53 21.73
N SER A 748 -15.93 24.33 23.04
CA SER A 748 -16.04 22.99 23.64
C SER A 748 -17.39 22.31 23.33
N THR A 749 -18.48 23.07 23.21
CA THR A 749 -19.82 22.56 22.88
C THR A 749 -19.98 22.24 21.39
N LEU A 750 -19.48 23.09 20.49
CA LEU A 750 -19.50 22.90 19.04
C LEU A 750 -18.65 21.69 18.60
N LYS A 751 -17.58 21.40 19.34
CA LYS A 751 -16.79 20.17 19.13
C LYS A 751 -17.54 18.91 19.57
N ASN A 752 -18.56 19.03 20.42
CA ASN A 752 -19.38 17.90 20.88
C ASN A 752 -20.68 17.74 20.07
N GLU A 753 -21.39 18.80 19.66
CA GLU A 753 -22.65 18.64 18.91
C GLU A 753 -22.45 18.10 17.49
N ASN A 754 -21.54 18.68 16.70
CA ASN A 754 -21.26 18.16 15.34
C ASN A 754 -20.59 16.77 15.38
N PHE A 755 -19.81 16.50 16.43
CA PHE A 755 -19.18 15.19 16.64
C PHE A 755 -20.19 14.12 17.05
N GLU A 756 -21.12 14.43 17.95
CA GLU A 756 -22.19 13.50 18.33
C GLU A 756 -23.23 13.32 17.22
N ILE A 757 -23.48 14.33 16.37
CA ILE A 757 -24.30 14.19 15.15
C ILE A 757 -23.58 13.31 14.11
N GLU A 758 -22.27 13.48 13.87
CA GLU A 758 -21.52 12.62 12.96
C GLU A 758 -21.41 11.18 13.48
N LYS A 759 -21.29 11.01 14.80
CA LYS A 759 -21.31 9.70 15.46
C LYS A 759 -22.71 9.06 15.41
N PHE A 760 -23.77 9.83 15.60
CA PHE A 760 -25.16 9.39 15.44
C PHE A 760 -25.48 9.05 13.98
N LYS A 761 -25.03 9.86 13.02
CA LYS A 761 -25.09 9.56 11.58
C LYS A 761 -24.38 8.26 11.25
N THR A 762 -23.15 8.08 11.73
CA THR A 762 -22.35 6.87 11.50
C THR A 762 -23.03 5.64 12.12
N PHE A 763 -23.62 5.80 13.31
CA PHE A 763 -24.40 4.77 13.98
C PHE A 763 -25.69 4.43 13.21
N MET A 764 -26.49 5.42 12.82
CA MET A 764 -27.74 5.20 12.07
C MET A 764 -27.47 4.56 10.70
N LEU A 765 -26.39 4.97 10.01
CA LEU A 765 -25.96 4.37 8.75
C LEU A 765 -25.53 2.91 8.95
N ALA A 766 -24.79 2.60 10.01
CA ALA A 766 -24.36 1.23 10.29
C ALA A 766 -25.51 0.31 10.71
N GLU A 767 -26.46 0.81 11.51
CA GLU A 767 -27.51 -0.01 12.13
C GLU A 767 -28.77 -0.16 11.27
N PHE A 768 -29.17 0.86 10.51
CA PHE A 768 -30.47 0.84 9.80
C PHE A 768 -30.37 0.54 8.30
N GLN A 769 -29.18 0.66 7.70
CA GLN A 769 -29.00 0.41 6.27
C GLN A 769 -29.28 -1.06 5.91
N ASP A 770 -28.76 -2.01 6.69
CA ASP A 770 -28.96 -3.44 6.46
C ASP A 770 -30.42 -3.90 6.71
N PRO A 771 -31.09 -3.51 7.82
CA PRO A 771 -32.50 -3.83 8.05
C PRO A 771 -33.44 -3.27 6.98
N ILE A 772 -33.24 -2.04 6.51
CA ILE A 772 -34.10 -1.44 5.48
C ILE A 772 -33.87 -2.10 4.13
N ALA A 773 -32.62 -2.42 3.77
CA ALA A 773 -32.32 -3.21 2.57
C ALA A 773 -32.98 -4.60 2.63
N GLU A 774 -33.06 -5.21 3.82
CA GLU A 774 -33.75 -6.48 4.03
C GLU A 774 -35.28 -6.34 3.94
N ILE A 775 -35.88 -5.25 4.45
CA ILE A 775 -37.31 -4.93 4.30
C ILE A 775 -37.67 -4.74 2.82
N ILE A 776 -36.90 -3.97 2.05
CA ILE A 776 -37.09 -3.76 0.60
C ILE A 776 -37.00 -5.09 -0.16
N LYS A 777 -36.04 -5.94 0.23
CA LYS A 777 -35.84 -7.25 -0.39
C LYS A 777 -36.96 -8.25 -0.05
N ILE A 778 -37.52 -8.18 1.15
CA ILE A 778 -38.64 -9.04 1.57
C ILE A 778 -39.95 -8.58 0.92
N SER A 779 -40.20 -7.27 0.87
CA SER A 779 -41.38 -6.69 0.23
C SER A 779 -41.41 -6.96 -1.28
N SER A 780 -40.28 -6.84 -1.99
CA SER A 780 -40.20 -7.21 -3.43
C SER A 780 -40.48 -8.69 -3.72
N THR A 781 -40.33 -9.60 -2.75
CA THR A 781 -40.66 -11.04 -2.90
C THR A 781 -42.13 -11.41 -2.65
N TYR A 782 -42.96 -10.52 -2.10
CA TYR A 782 -44.35 -10.80 -1.70
C TYR A 782 -45.35 -10.65 -2.87
N LYS A 783 -45.50 -11.68 -3.70
CA LYS A 783 -46.33 -11.65 -4.94
C LYS A 783 -47.87 -11.73 -4.78
N LYS A 784 -48.42 -11.71 -3.57
CA LYS A 784 -49.82 -12.13 -3.33
C LYS A 784 -50.83 -11.00 -3.04
N ASP A 785 -50.39 -9.76 -2.85
CA ASP A 785 -51.31 -8.62 -2.67
C ASP A 785 -50.68 -7.31 -3.19
N ASN A 786 -51.24 -6.73 -4.26
CA ASN A 786 -50.58 -5.70 -5.07
C ASN A 786 -50.52 -4.31 -4.40
N GLU A 787 -51.45 -3.98 -3.50
CA GLU A 787 -51.49 -2.66 -2.83
C GLU A 787 -50.55 -2.60 -1.63
N VAL A 788 -50.64 -3.58 -0.72
CA VAL A 788 -49.79 -3.65 0.48
C VAL A 788 -48.32 -3.76 0.10
N GLN A 789 -47.99 -4.52 -0.95
CA GLN A 789 -46.62 -4.63 -1.44
C GLN A 789 -46.09 -3.28 -1.97
N ARG A 790 -46.91 -2.56 -2.74
CA ARG A 790 -46.53 -1.27 -3.31
C ARG A 790 -46.33 -0.22 -2.23
N ASP A 791 -47.21 -0.18 -1.23
CA ASP A 791 -47.08 0.72 -0.07
C ASP A 791 -45.85 0.38 0.78
N LEU A 792 -45.57 -0.92 1.02
CA LEU A 792 -44.40 -1.34 1.80
C LEU A 792 -43.09 -1.01 1.07
N LEU A 793 -43.03 -1.21 -0.26
CA LEU A 793 -41.90 -0.80 -1.10
C LEU A 793 -41.73 0.72 -1.11
N PHE A 794 -42.82 1.47 -1.25
CA PHE A 794 -42.80 2.94 -1.25
C PHE A 794 -42.32 3.51 0.09
N GLN A 795 -42.80 3.01 1.22
CA GLN A 795 -42.39 3.48 2.55
C GLN A 795 -40.95 3.06 2.89
N SER A 796 -40.55 1.84 2.53
CA SER A 796 -39.16 1.38 2.73
C SER A 796 -38.16 2.09 1.81
N GLY A 797 -38.56 2.41 0.57
CA GLY A 797 -37.82 3.27 -0.35
C GLY A 797 -37.65 4.70 0.17
N LYS A 798 -38.71 5.30 0.75
CA LYS A 798 -38.62 6.59 1.44
C LYS A 798 -37.60 6.57 2.59
N LEU A 799 -37.62 5.53 3.41
CA LEU A 799 -36.66 5.32 4.50
C LEU A 799 -35.22 5.16 3.99
N ALA A 800 -35.02 4.39 2.92
CA ALA A 800 -33.72 4.22 2.28
C ALA A 800 -33.18 5.52 1.67
N ASN A 801 -34.04 6.31 1.01
CA ASN A 801 -33.68 7.62 0.45
C ASN A 801 -33.27 8.60 1.56
N LEU A 802 -34.00 8.62 2.68
CA LEU A 802 -33.69 9.48 3.83
C LEU A 802 -32.33 9.16 4.44
N ILE A 803 -31.99 7.87 4.59
CA ILE A 803 -30.70 7.44 5.15
C ILE A 803 -29.55 7.66 4.15
N SER A 804 -29.79 7.35 2.87
CA SER A 804 -28.78 7.53 1.81
C SER A 804 -28.43 9.00 1.60
N GLY A 805 -29.41 9.90 1.73
CA GLY A 805 -29.21 11.35 1.64
C GLY A 805 -28.17 11.91 2.61
N TRP A 806 -28.00 11.30 3.79
CA TRP A 806 -27.03 11.79 4.79
C TRP A 806 -25.57 11.56 4.40
N ASN A 807 -25.27 10.48 3.69
CA ASN A 807 -23.93 10.20 3.17
C ASN A 807 -23.70 11.00 1.88
N TYR A 808 -24.72 11.03 1.04
CA TYR A 808 -24.63 11.53 -0.32
C TYR A 808 -24.60 13.06 -0.44
N LEU A 809 -25.43 13.79 0.31
CA LEU A 809 -25.46 15.26 0.29
C LEU A 809 -24.18 15.88 0.89
N SER A 810 -23.36 15.10 1.59
CA SER A 810 -22.07 15.57 2.11
C SER A 810 -21.03 15.82 1.02
N TYR A 811 -21.23 15.27 -0.18
CA TYR A 811 -20.36 15.47 -1.35
C TYR A 811 -20.64 16.79 -2.10
N VAL A 812 -21.60 17.61 -1.67
CA VAL A 812 -21.85 18.94 -2.25
C VAL A 812 -20.60 19.81 -2.25
N LYS A 813 -19.81 19.74 -1.18
CA LYS A 813 -18.53 20.47 -1.06
C LYS A 813 -17.48 20.05 -2.09
N ASP A 814 -17.69 18.92 -2.76
CA ASP A 814 -16.73 18.30 -3.67
C ASP A 814 -17.14 18.42 -5.16
N ILE A 815 -18.19 19.19 -5.49
CA ILE A 815 -18.73 19.38 -6.87
C ILE A 815 -17.70 20.03 -7.84
N GLY A 816 -16.59 20.57 -7.32
CA GLY A 816 -15.51 21.18 -8.11
C GLY A 816 -15.63 22.70 -8.18
N PRO A 817 -14.82 23.42 -8.99
CA PRO A 817 -14.87 24.87 -9.06
C PRO A 817 -16.18 25.41 -9.67
N ILE A 818 -16.56 26.65 -9.33
CA ILE A 818 -17.72 27.35 -9.89
C ILE A 818 -17.50 27.62 -11.39
N ARG A 819 -18.46 27.23 -12.24
CA ARG A 819 -18.39 27.41 -13.70
C ARG A 819 -19.59 28.21 -14.20
N LYS A 820 -19.49 29.54 -14.23
CA LYS A 820 -20.56 30.40 -14.77
C LYS A 820 -20.73 30.20 -16.27
N SER A 821 -21.98 30.09 -16.73
CA SER A 821 -22.36 29.97 -18.14
C SER A 821 -23.52 30.91 -18.45
N ALA A 822 -23.58 31.46 -19.66
CA ALA A 822 -24.74 32.21 -20.13
C ALA A 822 -25.89 31.25 -20.42
N VAL A 823 -27.03 31.44 -19.73
CA VAL A 823 -28.20 30.54 -19.82
C VAL A 823 -29.49 31.35 -19.87
N ASN A 824 -30.46 30.88 -20.65
CA ASN A 824 -31.83 31.33 -20.55
C ASN A 824 -32.50 30.68 -19.33
N LEU A 825 -32.75 31.48 -18.29
CA LEU A 825 -33.15 30.99 -16.99
C LEU A 825 -34.64 30.61 -16.92
N PHE A 826 -35.49 31.26 -17.70
CA PHE A 826 -36.94 31.05 -17.64
C PHE A 826 -37.37 29.59 -17.89
N PRO A 827 -36.91 28.89 -18.95
CA PRO A 827 -37.22 27.47 -19.16
C PRO A 827 -36.77 26.56 -18.02
N VAL A 828 -35.65 26.89 -17.36
CA VAL A 828 -35.09 26.11 -16.25
C VAL A 828 -35.98 26.25 -15.02
N LEU A 829 -36.34 27.50 -14.65
CA LEU A 829 -37.21 27.79 -13.51
C LEU A 829 -38.60 27.18 -13.72
N LYS A 830 -39.15 27.32 -14.93
CA LYS A 830 -40.43 26.71 -15.30
C LYS A 830 -40.41 25.19 -15.14
N ASN A 831 -39.36 24.51 -15.64
CA ASN A 831 -39.21 23.06 -15.50
C ASN A 831 -39.10 22.63 -14.02
N SER A 832 -38.34 23.38 -13.21
CA SER A 832 -38.23 23.11 -11.76
C SER A 832 -39.59 23.22 -11.05
N ILE A 833 -40.40 24.22 -11.38
CA ILE A 833 -41.74 24.39 -10.79
C ILE A 833 -42.75 23.37 -11.32
N GLU A 834 -42.69 23.00 -12.61
CA GLU A 834 -43.54 21.93 -13.15
C GLU A 834 -43.27 20.60 -12.46
N LYS A 835 -42.00 20.29 -12.19
CA LYS A 835 -41.62 19.10 -11.39
C LYS A 835 -42.11 19.20 -9.95
N LEU A 836 -41.94 20.36 -9.31
CA LEU A 836 -42.45 20.62 -7.97
C LEU A 836 -43.97 20.41 -7.87
N LYS A 837 -44.71 20.87 -8.88
CA LYS A 837 -46.16 20.70 -8.98
C LYS A 837 -46.56 19.23 -9.02
N LEU A 838 -45.81 18.39 -9.73
CA LEU A 838 -46.06 16.94 -9.77
C LEU A 838 -45.82 16.28 -8.40
N GLU A 839 -44.77 16.68 -7.68
CA GLU A 839 -44.50 16.15 -6.33
C GLU A 839 -45.56 16.58 -5.31
N LEU A 840 -46.02 17.83 -5.36
CA LEU A 840 -47.05 18.36 -4.45
C LEU A 840 -48.45 17.81 -4.74
N GLN A 841 -48.74 17.43 -5.98
CA GLN A 841 -49.99 16.74 -6.34
C GLN A 841 -50.16 15.40 -5.61
N HIS A 842 -49.07 14.69 -5.34
CA HIS A 842 -49.11 13.46 -4.54
C HIS A 842 -49.52 13.71 -3.08
N ASN A 843 -49.22 14.89 -2.55
CA ASN A 843 -49.51 15.28 -1.15
C ASN A 843 -50.80 16.13 -1.02
N GLN A 844 -51.55 16.33 -2.11
CA GLN A 844 -52.77 17.16 -2.16
C GLN A 844 -52.56 18.59 -1.62
N VAL A 845 -51.41 19.19 -1.92
CA VAL A 845 -51.09 20.58 -1.53
C VAL A 845 -51.47 21.53 -2.67
N ASN A 846 -52.12 22.65 -2.34
CA ASN A 846 -52.52 23.67 -3.32
C ASN A 846 -51.36 24.62 -3.62
N LEU A 847 -50.75 24.50 -4.81
CA LEU A 847 -49.64 25.34 -5.26
C LEU A 847 -50.13 26.52 -6.10
N ASN A 848 -49.85 27.75 -5.64
CA ASN A 848 -49.94 28.96 -6.45
C ASN A 848 -48.52 29.44 -6.75
N CYS A 849 -48.18 29.62 -8.03
CA CYS A 849 -46.85 30.06 -8.43
C CYS A 849 -46.93 31.20 -9.44
N GLU A 850 -46.19 32.27 -9.17
CA GLU A 850 -45.96 33.37 -10.10
C GLU A 850 -44.46 33.43 -10.43
N ILE A 851 -44.13 33.36 -11.71
CA ILE A 851 -42.75 33.46 -12.22
C ILE A 851 -42.71 34.68 -13.14
N ASP A 852 -41.80 35.61 -12.85
CA ASP A 852 -41.56 36.76 -13.71
C ASP A 852 -40.95 36.32 -15.05
N ASN A 853 -41.61 36.71 -16.16
CA ASN A 853 -41.19 36.40 -17.53
C ASN A 853 -40.06 37.32 -18.04
N ALA A 854 -39.61 38.32 -17.28
CA ALA A 854 -38.56 39.27 -17.70
C ALA A 854 -37.13 38.68 -17.71
N LEU A 855 -36.94 37.42 -17.28
CA LEU A 855 -35.65 36.75 -17.11
C LEU A 855 -35.16 36.02 -18.38
N CYS A 856 -34.45 36.70 -19.28
CA CYS A 856 -34.09 36.12 -20.58
C CYS A 856 -32.66 35.54 -20.67
N PHE A 857 -31.62 36.18 -20.13
CA PHE A 857 -30.24 35.64 -20.18
C PHE A 857 -29.37 36.10 -19.01
N VAL A 858 -28.81 35.13 -18.27
CA VAL A 858 -27.98 35.39 -17.07
C VAL A 858 -26.72 34.53 -17.06
N SER A 859 -25.66 35.05 -16.44
CA SER A 859 -24.40 34.33 -16.21
C SER A 859 -24.43 33.68 -14.82
N ILE A 860 -24.61 32.35 -14.78
CA ILE A 860 -24.68 31.59 -13.52
C ILE A 860 -24.15 30.16 -13.67
N ASP A 861 -23.71 29.57 -12.57
CA ASP A 861 -23.46 28.12 -12.50
C ASP A 861 -24.80 27.38 -12.41
N LEU A 862 -25.31 26.95 -13.57
CA LEU A 862 -26.61 26.31 -13.72
C LEU A 862 -26.77 25.06 -12.85
N LEU A 863 -25.76 24.19 -12.77
CA LEU A 863 -25.81 22.97 -11.96
C LEU A 863 -26.06 23.31 -10.48
N ARG A 864 -25.27 24.24 -9.93
CA ARG A 864 -25.41 24.66 -8.52
C ARG A 864 -26.77 25.29 -8.25
N LEU A 865 -27.27 26.11 -9.17
CA LEU A 865 -28.59 26.71 -9.04
C LEU A 865 -29.70 25.64 -9.03
N LYS A 866 -29.63 24.64 -9.91
CA LYS A 866 -30.59 23.53 -9.97
C LYS A 866 -30.60 22.72 -8.68
N LEU A 867 -29.42 22.35 -8.16
CA LEU A 867 -29.30 21.62 -6.90
C LEU A 867 -29.76 22.46 -5.70
N LEU A 868 -29.47 23.77 -5.69
CA LEU A 868 -29.92 24.70 -4.66
C LEU A 868 -31.44 24.76 -4.60
N LEU A 869 -32.11 25.00 -5.73
CA LEU A 869 -33.57 25.04 -5.80
C LEU A 869 -34.18 23.69 -5.40
N GLN A 870 -33.60 22.58 -5.85
CA GLN A 870 -34.06 21.24 -5.49
C GLN A 870 -33.97 20.99 -3.98
N TYR A 871 -32.84 21.30 -3.33
CA TYR A 871 -32.67 21.08 -1.89
C TYR A 871 -33.52 22.02 -1.05
N PHE A 872 -33.76 23.25 -1.55
CA PHE A 872 -34.66 24.19 -0.91
C PHE A 872 -36.10 23.67 -0.89
N PHE A 873 -36.59 23.16 -2.02
CA PHE A 873 -37.97 22.67 -2.11
C PHE A 873 -38.17 21.29 -1.49
N ASN A 874 -37.15 20.42 -1.43
CA ASN A 874 -37.30 19.06 -0.88
C ASN A 874 -37.83 19.02 0.56
N ASP A 875 -37.24 19.81 1.46
CA ASP A 875 -37.69 19.86 2.85
C ASP A 875 -39.07 20.54 2.95
N ILE A 876 -39.32 21.58 2.16
CA ILE A 876 -40.61 22.26 2.11
C ILE A 876 -41.72 21.28 1.70
N CYS A 877 -41.54 20.54 0.60
CA CYS A 877 -42.49 19.52 0.13
C CYS A 877 -42.74 18.41 1.14
N LYS A 878 -41.68 17.98 1.84
CA LYS A 878 -41.75 16.87 2.78
C LYS A 878 -42.59 17.19 4.03
N TYR A 879 -42.56 18.43 4.49
CA TYR A 879 -43.25 18.86 5.70
C TYR A 879 -44.53 19.67 5.45
N SER A 880 -44.90 19.91 4.19
CA SER A 880 -46.21 20.47 3.81
C SER A 880 -47.33 19.47 4.10
N GLU A 881 -48.38 19.94 4.77
CA GLU A 881 -49.54 19.14 5.15
C GLU A 881 -50.62 19.12 4.04
N THR A 882 -51.44 18.08 4.02
CA THR A 882 -52.56 17.91 3.09
C THR A 882 -53.50 19.13 3.15
N ASP A 883 -54.00 19.60 2.00
CA ASP A 883 -54.88 20.77 1.85
C ASP A 883 -54.28 22.15 2.20
N SER A 884 -53.00 22.22 2.60
CA SER A 884 -52.31 23.49 2.81
C SER A 884 -52.09 24.25 1.48
N THR A 885 -51.90 25.57 1.60
CA THR A 885 -51.54 26.43 0.48
C THR A 885 -50.05 26.74 0.49
N LEU A 886 -49.42 26.63 -0.68
CA LEU A 886 -48.04 27.00 -0.91
C LEU A 886 -47.99 28.05 -2.01
N ASN A 887 -47.65 29.29 -1.65
CA ASN A 887 -47.47 30.38 -2.59
C ASN A 887 -45.98 30.57 -2.87
N ILE A 888 -45.59 30.49 -4.14
CA ILE A 888 -44.21 30.67 -4.59
C ILE A 888 -44.15 31.86 -5.54
N GLU A 889 -43.33 32.84 -5.21
CA GLU A 889 -43.04 33.99 -6.04
C GLU A 889 -41.56 33.94 -6.46
N ILE A 890 -41.32 33.88 -7.77
CA ILE A 890 -39.96 33.92 -8.35
C ILE A 890 -39.85 35.16 -9.24
N GLY A 891 -39.02 36.11 -8.82
CA GLY A 891 -38.84 37.38 -9.52
C GLY A 891 -37.39 37.85 -9.52
N TYR A 892 -37.11 38.82 -10.39
CA TYR A 892 -35.81 39.50 -10.44
C TYR A 892 -35.96 40.91 -9.91
N GLU A 893 -35.35 41.20 -8.75
CA GLU A 893 -35.41 42.51 -8.09
C GLU A 893 -34.00 42.88 -7.60
N ASP A 894 -33.55 44.13 -7.81
CA ASP A 894 -32.29 44.67 -7.29
C ASP A 894 -31.00 43.84 -7.60
N ASN A 895 -30.92 43.22 -8.78
CA ASN A 895 -29.86 42.28 -9.20
C ASN A 895 -29.85 40.91 -8.50
N PHE A 896 -30.94 40.55 -7.83
CA PHE A 896 -31.10 39.23 -7.21
C PHE A 896 -32.25 38.45 -7.85
N LEU A 897 -32.03 37.16 -8.08
CA LEU A 897 -33.10 36.18 -8.19
C LEU A 897 -33.68 35.97 -6.79
N LYS A 898 -34.93 36.38 -6.63
CA LYS A 898 -35.65 36.22 -5.37
C LYS A 898 -36.64 35.08 -5.50
N VAL A 899 -36.51 34.08 -4.64
CA VAL A 899 -37.44 32.96 -4.52
C VAL A 899 -38.09 33.04 -3.15
N SER A 900 -39.34 33.47 -3.10
CA SER A 900 -40.11 33.59 -1.86
C SER A 900 -41.15 32.50 -1.77
N VAL A 901 -41.20 31.82 -0.62
CA VAL A 901 -42.16 30.76 -0.34
C VAL A 901 -42.96 31.14 0.90
N VAL A 902 -44.28 31.12 0.78
CA VAL A 902 -45.21 31.34 1.90
C VAL A 902 -46.15 30.15 2.00
N SER A 903 -46.26 29.56 3.19
CA SER A 903 -47.20 28.46 3.45
C SER A 903 -47.96 28.66 4.75
N ASP A 904 -49.22 28.23 4.77
CA ASP A 904 -50.02 28.10 5.98
C ASP A 904 -49.84 26.76 6.71
N SER A 905 -48.96 25.87 6.21
CA SER A 905 -48.73 24.57 6.83
C SER A 905 -48.15 24.69 8.25
N VAL A 906 -48.88 24.14 9.23
CA VAL A 906 -48.47 24.13 10.64
C VAL A 906 -47.31 23.14 10.86
N ILE A 907 -47.34 21.99 10.18
CA ILE A 907 -46.29 20.96 10.27
C ILE A 907 -44.95 21.51 9.76
N LEU A 908 -44.95 22.21 8.63
CA LEU A 908 -43.76 22.84 8.07
C LEU A 908 -43.18 23.88 9.03
N LYS A 909 -44.03 24.78 9.56
CA LYS A 909 -43.61 25.81 10.53
C LYS A 909 -42.99 25.19 11.78
N ASN A 910 -43.64 24.19 12.39
CA ASN A 910 -43.19 23.59 13.64
C ASN A 910 -41.89 22.79 13.50
N ASN A 911 -41.64 22.21 12.32
CA ASN A 911 -40.41 21.45 12.05
C ASN A 911 -39.28 22.31 11.48
N TRP A 912 -39.53 23.59 11.17
CA TRP A 912 -38.55 24.44 10.50
C TRP A 912 -37.25 24.60 11.29
N TYR A 913 -37.34 24.79 12.61
CA TYR A 913 -36.15 24.80 13.48
C TYR A 913 -35.30 23.52 13.31
N ASN A 914 -35.95 22.35 13.27
CA ASN A 914 -35.24 21.09 13.09
C ASN A 914 -34.64 20.96 11.69
N ILE A 915 -35.29 21.52 10.66
CA ILE A 915 -34.80 21.54 9.29
C ILE A 915 -33.53 22.39 9.22
N LEU A 916 -33.54 23.61 9.76
CA LEU A 916 -32.40 24.54 9.77
C LEU A 916 -31.16 23.94 10.45
N HIS A 917 -31.35 23.19 11.54
CA HIS A 917 -30.24 22.68 12.35
C HIS A 917 -29.80 21.24 11.97
N TYR A 918 -30.71 20.40 11.51
CA TYR A 918 -30.47 18.96 11.37
C TYR A 918 -30.72 18.39 9.98
N SER A 919 -31.39 19.11 9.07
CA SER A 919 -31.65 18.56 7.73
C SER A 919 -30.35 18.45 6.91
N PRO A 920 -30.08 17.29 6.29
CA PRO A 920 -28.97 17.15 5.37
C PRO A 920 -29.19 17.95 4.07
N TYR A 921 -30.44 18.18 3.65
CA TYR A 921 -30.76 19.00 2.48
C TYR A 921 -30.50 20.48 2.77
N PHE A 922 -30.91 20.99 3.93
CA PHE A 922 -30.62 22.37 4.33
C PHE A 922 -29.11 22.62 4.55
N LYS A 923 -28.37 21.65 5.11
CA LYS A 923 -26.90 21.74 5.21
C LYS A 923 -26.25 21.82 3.83
N ALA A 924 -26.70 21.01 2.87
CA ALA A 924 -26.24 21.07 1.49
C ALA A 924 -26.63 22.40 0.80
N LEU A 925 -27.85 22.90 1.06
CA LEU A 925 -28.32 24.19 0.59
C LEU A 925 -27.41 25.33 1.04
N ASN A 926 -26.99 25.35 2.31
CA ASN A 926 -26.10 26.39 2.83
C ASN A 926 -24.74 26.42 2.11
N VAL A 927 -24.17 25.24 1.81
CA VAL A 927 -22.92 25.16 1.05
C VAL A 927 -23.11 25.73 -0.37
N LEU A 928 -24.25 25.45 -1.02
CA LEU A 928 -24.55 25.99 -2.35
C LEU A 928 -24.88 27.49 -2.33
N LEU A 929 -25.47 27.98 -1.23
CA LEU A 929 -25.70 29.41 -1.02
C LEU A 929 -24.37 30.16 -0.85
N GLU A 930 -23.43 29.60 -0.10
CA GLU A 930 -22.06 30.14 -0.01
C GLU A 930 -21.36 30.13 -1.37
N ASP A 931 -21.47 29.05 -2.15
CA ASP A 931 -20.88 28.94 -3.50
C ASP A 931 -21.47 29.95 -4.51
N LEU A 932 -22.74 30.35 -4.34
CA LEU A 932 -23.45 31.25 -5.26
C LEU A 932 -23.55 32.69 -4.72
N ASP A 933 -22.86 33.02 -3.62
CA ASP A 933 -22.96 34.31 -2.92
C ASP A 933 -24.41 34.69 -2.56
N GLY A 934 -25.25 33.69 -2.29
CA GLY A 934 -26.67 33.84 -1.99
C GLY A 934 -26.97 34.09 -0.51
N ILE A 935 -28.10 34.76 -0.25
CA ILE A 935 -28.58 35.09 1.10
C ILE A 935 -29.92 34.42 1.33
N PHE A 936 -30.08 33.85 2.52
CA PHE A 936 -31.29 33.21 2.97
C PHE A 936 -31.92 33.99 4.13
N PHE A 937 -33.21 34.27 4.04
CA PHE A 937 -33.99 34.94 5.06
C PHE A 937 -35.14 34.05 5.53
N ASP A 938 -35.23 33.85 6.84
CA ASP A 938 -36.36 33.18 7.49
C ASP A 938 -37.14 34.21 8.33
N TYR A 939 -38.47 34.15 8.25
CA TYR A 939 -39.36 35.01 9.02
C TYR A 939 -40.62 34.25 9.42
N SER A 940 -40.87 34.08 10.72
CA SER A 940 -42.06 33.38 11.21
C SER A 940 -42.72 34.11 12.38
N ASP A 941 -43.83 34.81 12.12
CA ASP A 941 -44.74 35.27 13.18
C ASP A 941 -46.03 34.40 13.16
N GLU A 942 -46.82 34.42 12.08
CA GLU A 942 -48.06 33.61 11.97
C GLU A 942 -47.99 32.46 10.95
N LYS A 943 -47.54 32.71 9.71
CA LYS A 943 -47.38 31.71 8.64
C LYS A 943 -45.90 31.40 8.35
N PHE A 944 -45.60 30.25 7.75
CA PHE A 944 -44.25 29.94 7.30
C PHE A 944 -43.87 30.86 6.13
N LYS A 945 -42.73 31.56 6.23
CA LYS A 945 -42.19 32.39 5.14
C LYS A 945 -40.67 32.26 5.07
N SER A 946 -40.20 31.91 3.89
CA SER A 946 -38.76 31.78 3.60
C SER A 946 -38.44 32.43 2.26
N THR A 947 -37.33 33.17 2.20
CA THR A 947 -36.88 33.85 0.98
C THR A 947 -35.41 33.57 0.71
N LEU A 948 -35.11 33.15 -0.52
CA LEU A 948 -33.75 33.07 -1.07
C LEU A 948 -33.50 34.28 -1.96
N GLN A 949 -32.29 34.85 -1.87
CA GLN A 949 -31.79 35.88 -2.79
C GLN A 949 -30.46 35.41 -3.37
N ILE A 950 -30.38 35.28 -4.69
CA ILE A 950 -29.16 34.83 -5.39
C ILE A 950 -28.72 35.94 -6.35
N PRO A 951 -27.50 36.47 -6.25
CA PRO A 951 -27.03 37.51 -7.15
C PRO A 951 -26.99 36.99 -8.60
N LEU A 952 -27.56 37.74 -9.53
CA LEU A 952 -27.54 37.43 -10.96
C LEU A 952 -26.81 38.52 -11.74
N GLU A 953 -25.92 38.09 -12.64
CA GLU A 953 -25.28 38.96 -13.63
C GLU A 953 -26.01 38.82 -14.97
N LEU A 954 -26.57 39.91 -15.49
CA LEU A 954 -27.17 39.93 -16.84
C LEU A 954 -26.07 39.68 -17.88
N ALA A 955 -26.30 38.68 -18.74
CA ALA A 955 -25.38 38.36 -19.83
C ALA A 955 -25.76 39.15 -21.09
N ASP A 956 -24.78 39.62 -21.84
CA ASP A 956 -24.97 40.29 -23.12
C ASP A 956 -25.57 39.31 -24.15
N GLU A 957 -26.66 39.67 -24.84
CA GLU A 957 -27.33 38.80 -25.82
C GLU A 957 -26.38 38.35 -26.96
N ASN A 958 -25.28 39.06 -27.16
CA ASN A 958 -24.28 38.79 -28.21
C ASN A 958 -23.14 37.84 -27.78
N LEU A 959 -23.07 37.38 -26.53
CA LEU A 959 -22.10 36.38 -26.09
C LEU A 959 -22.46 35.02 -26.67
N LYS A 960 -21.80 34.66 -27.78
CA LYS A 960 -21.92 33.35 -28.44
C LYS A 960 -21.87 32.24 -27.39
N MET A 961 -22.99 31.51 -27.27
CA MET A 961 -23.04 30.26 -26.53
C MET A 961 -21.85 29.41 -26.97
N LYS A 962 -21.22 28.71 -26.03
CA LYS A 962 -20.33 27.60 -26.38
C LYS A 962 -21.22 26.55 -27.02
N GLU A 963 -21.41 26.63 -28.35
CA GLU A 963 -22.36 25.81 -29.09
C GLU A 963 -22.05 24.34 -28.78
N THR A 964 -22.94 23.68 -28.05
CA THR A 964 -22.84 22.25 -27.83
C THR A 964 -23.02 21.58 -29.18
N ILE A 965 -22.00 20.84 -29.61
CA ILE A 965 -21.97 20.21 -30.92
C ILE A 965 -23.00 19.07 -30.92
N SER A 966 -23.96 19.12 -31.85
CA SER A 966 -24.83 17.99 -32.19
C SER A 966 -24.35 17.37 -33.50
N TRP A 967 -24.63 16.08 -33.66
CA TRP A 967 -24.36 15.28 -34.86
C TRP A 967 -24.78 15.97 -36.17
N LYS A 968 -25.89 16.73 -36.16
CA LYS A 968 -26.39 17.44 -37.35
C LYS A 968 -25.53 18.63 -37.79
N HIS A 969 -24.62 19.10 -36.94
CA HIS A 969 -23.74 20.24 -37.20
C HIS A 969 -22.33 19.81 -37.59
N PHE A 970 -22.09 18.51 -37.76
CA PHE A 970 -20.80 17.97 -38.15
C PHE A 970 -20.61 18.11 -39.67
N SER A 971 -19.74 19.02 -40.09
CA SER A 971 -19.40 19.23 -41.51
C SER A 971 -18.16 18.41 -41.93
N GLU A 972 -17.94 18.18 -43.23
CA GLU A 972 -16.75 17.46 -43.74
C GLU A 972 -15.40 18.11 -43.35
N GLN A 973 -15.39 19.30 -42.73
CA GLN A 973 -14.19 20.00 -42.25
C GLN A 973 -13.90 19.81 -40.75
N ASP A 974 -14.78 19.17 -39.98
CA ASP A 974 -14.61 18.96 -38.53
C ASP A 974 -13.79 17.69 -38.24
N GLN A 975 -12.47 17.75 -38.32
CA GLN A 975 -11.61 16.63 -37.90
C GLN A 975 -11.51 16.58 -36.36
N LEU A 976 -12.28 15.67 -35.73
CA LEU A 976 -12.05 15.30 -34.33
C LEU A 976 -10.63 14.74 -34.17
N SER A 977 -9.88 15.28 -33.21
CA SER A 977 -8.53 14.80 -32.89
C SER A 977 -8.54 13.31 -32.53
N LEU A 978 -7.74 12.50 -33.20
CA LEU A 978 -7.61 11.04 -32.99
C LEU A 978 -7.20 10.66 -31.55
N ASP A 979 -6.64 11.60 -30.78
CA ASP A 979 -6.09 11.35 -29.44
C ASP A 979 -7.13 11.46 -28.31
N LYS A 980 -8.39 11.79 -28.59
CA LYS A 980 -9.44 11.95 -27.56
C LYS A 980 -10.60 10.99 -27.78
N GLU A 981 -11.06 10.36 -26.71
CA GLU A 981 -12.24 9.49 -26.71
C GLU A 981 -13.52 10.34 -26.85
N LEU A 982 -14.53 9.83 -27.57
CA LEU A 982 -15.80 10.53 -27.83
C LEU A 982 -16.91 10.04 -26.90
N PHE A 983 -17.52 10.94 -26.15
CA PHE A 983 -18.71 10.68 -25.32
C PHE A 983 -19.95 11.26 -25.97
N LEU A 984 -20.98 10.43 -26.06
CA LEU A 984 -22.30 10.82 -26.56
C LEU A 984 -23.21 11.08 -25.36
N VAL A 985 -23.73 12.30 -25.23
CA VAL A 985 -24.56 12.74 -24.11
C VAL A 985 -26.00 12.94 -24.57
N PHE A 986 -26.95 12.25 -23.94
CA PHE A 986 -28.37 12.34 -24.22
C PHE A 986 -29.11 13.07 -23.08
N SER A 987 -29.74 14.21 -23.39
CA SER A 987 -30.47 15.03 -22.40
C SER A 987 -31.43 16.02 -23.08
N ASP A 988 -32.29 16.66 -22.29
CA ASP A 988 -33.09 17.79 -22.76
C ASP A 988 -32.18 19.01 -23.06
N GLN A 989 -32.60 19.86 -23.99
CA GLN A 989 -31.79 21.00 -24.44
C GLN A 989 -31.52 22.02 -23.32
N SER A 990 -32.41 22.14 -22.34
CA SER A 990 -32.24 22.98 -21.16
C SER A 990 -31.17 22.46 -20.19
N ASP A 991 -30.77 21.20 -20.30
CA ASP A 991 -29.81 20.54 -19.41
C ASP A 991 -28.40 20.41 -20.00
N TYR A 992 -28.22 20.76 -21.28
CA TYR A 992 -26.91 20.69 -21.96
C TYR A 992 -25.82 21.43 -21.20
N THR A 993 -26.10 22.64 -20.72
CA THR A 993 -25.13 23.46 -19.98
C THR A 993 -24.72 22.81 -18.66
N ALA A 994 -25.68 22.23 -17.91
CA ALA A 994 -25.40 21.56 -16.64
C ALA A 994 -24.61 20.26 -16.86
N ALA A 995 -24.98 19.47 -17.86
CA ALA A 995 -24.26 18.26 -18.24
C ALA A 995 -22.83 18.58 -18.73
N ASN A 996 -22.64 19.66 -19.49
CA ASN A 996 -21.32 20.12 -19.91
C ASN A 996 -20.45 20.57 -18.73
N GLN A 997 -21.01 21.31 -17.76
CA GLN A 997 -20.29 21.72 -16.54
C GLN A 997 -19.72 20.52 -15.76
N ILE A 998 -20.36 19.35 -15.86
CA ILE A 998 -19.94 18.11 -15.18
C ILE A 998 -18.91 17.32 -15.99
N LEU A 999 -19.16 17.15 -17.28
CA LEU A 999 -18.40 16.22 -18.13
C LEU A 999 -17.23 16.87 -18.87
N GLU A 1000 -17.17 18.20 -18.92
CA GLU A 1000 -16.13 18.92 -19.65
C GLU A 1000 -14.73 18.65 -19.06
N ASN A 1001 -13.88 18.08 -19.91
CA ASN A 1001 -12.52 17.67 -19.59
C ASN A 1001 -11.64 17.73 -20.85
N ASN A 1002 -10.32 17.93 -20.68
CA ASN A 1002 -9.37 17.99 -21.79
C ASN A 1002 -9.19 16.65 -22.53
N ASN A 1003 -9.58 15.52 -21.93
CA ASN A 1003 -9.31 14.17 -22.45
C ASN A 1003 -10.42 13.60 -23.36
N TYR A 1004 -11.58 14.24 -23.44
CA TYR A 1004 -12.76 13.71 -24.12
C TYR A 1004 -13.43 14.77 -24.98
N HIS A 1005 -14.08 14.34 -26.06
CA HIS A 1005 -15.02 15.17 -26.82
C HIS A 1005 -16.46 14.85 -26.39
N LEU A 1006 -17.30 15.87 -26.23
CA LEU A 1006 -18.70 15.73 -25.86
C LEU A 1006 -19.59 16.07 -27.06
N LEU A 1007 -20.50 15.17 -27.41
CA LEU A 1007 -21.52 15.39 -28.43
C LEU A 1007 -22.91 15.24 -27.78
N PHE A 1008 -23.78 16.24 -27.93
CA PHE A 1008 -25.07 16.31 -27.23
C PHE A 1008 -26.24 16.03 -28.17
N GLU A 1009 -27.17 15.18 -27.72
CA GLU A 1009 -28.37 14.83 -28.47
C GLU A 1009 -29.63 14.83 -27.59
N ASN A 1010 -30.75 15.23 -28.18
CA ASN A 1010 -32.07 15.24 -27.53
C ASN A 1010 -33.09 14.36 -28.24
N SER A 1011 -32.72 13.68 -29.33
CA SER A 1011 -33.61 12.79 -30.08
C SER A 1011 -32.98 11.42 -30.33
N VAL A 1012 -33.77 10.36 -30.17
CA VAL A 1012 -33.32 8.97 -30.34
C VAL A 1012 -32.90 8.69 -31.79
N ALA A 1013 -33.50 9.39 -32.75
CA ALA A 1013 -33.13 9.30 -34.17
C ALA A 1013 -31.67 9.76 -34.40
N ASN A 1014 -31.31 10.94 -33.90
CA ASN A 1014 -29.94 11.43 -34.02
C ASN A 1014 -28.95 10.58 -33.21
N LEU A 1015 -29.37 10.09 -32.04
CA LEU A 1015 -28.56 9.22 -31.19
C LEU A 1015 -28.13 7.95 -31.93
N ASN A 1016 -29.05 7.31 -32.66
CA ASN A 1016 -28.75 6.16 -33.51
C ASN A 1016 -27.81 6.54 -34.68
N SER A 1017 -28.04 7.70 -35.31
CA SER A 1017 -27.18 8.16 -36.40
C SER A 1017 -25.73 8.41 -35.93
N ALA A 1018 -25.54 8.99 -34.74
CA ALA A 1018 -24.22 9.20 -34.17
C ALA A 1018 -23.52 7.88 -33.83
N LEU A 1019 -24.23 6.91 -33.22
CA LEU A 1019 -23.67 5.60 -32.88
C LEU A 1019 -23.28 4.73 -34.08
N THR A 1020 -23.91 4.95 -35.24
CA THR A 1020 -23.60 4.20 -36.46
C THR A 1020 -22.45 4.79 -37.26
N GLN A 1021 -22.17 6.08 -37.11
CA GLN A 1021 -21.19 6.82 -37.92
C GLN A 1021 -19.94 7.24 -37.14
N LEU A 1022 -20.00 7.24 -35.80
CA LEU A 1022 -18.89 7.64 -34.92
C LEU A 1022 -18.46 6.51 -33.98
N ASN A 1023 -17.16 6.48 -33.67
CA ASN A 1023 -16.60 5.55 -32.70
C ASN A 1023 -16.80 6.09 -31.27
N VAL A 1024 -17.97 5.80 -30.69
CA VAL A 1024 -18.36 6.29 -29.36
C VAL A 1024 -17.77 5.40 -28.27
N SER A 1025 -17.07 6.02 -27.32
CA SER A 1025 -16.40 5.32 -26.21
C SER A 1025 -17.29 5.16 -24.97
N ALA A 1026 -18.27 6.05 -24.78
CA ALA A 1026 -19.27 5.95 -23.71
C ALA A 1026 -20.57 6.69 -24.10
N LEU A 1027 -21.71 6.19 -23.60
CA LEU A 1027 -23.02 6.80 -23.76
C LEU A 1027 -23.52 7.29 -22.39
N VAL A 1028 -23.78 8.59 -22.26
CA VAL A 1028 -24.19 9.23 -21.01
C VAL A 1028 -25.60 9.79 -21.13
N PHE A 1029 -26.51 9.40 -20.26
CA PHE A 1029 -27.86 9.94 -20.15
C PHE A 1029 -27.90 10.92 -18.98
N TYR A 1030 -28.18 12.19 -19.21
CA TYR A 1030 -28.28 13.20 -18.15
C TYR A 1030 -29.73 13.61 -17.95
N GLN A 1031 -30.31 13.27 -16.80
CA GLN A 1031 -31.71 13.57 -16.45
C GLN A 1031 -32.74 13.16 -17.52
N ALA A 1032 -32.39 12.20 -18.38
CA ALA A 1032 -33.19 11.82 -19.53
C ALA A 1032 -34.51 11.16 -19.10
N THR A 1033 -35.61 11.61 -19.69
CA THR A 1033 -36.93 11.02 -19.49
C THR A 1033 -37.11 9.75 -20.31
N PHE A 1034 -37.70 8.70 -19.72
CA PHE A 1034 -37.90 7.42 -20.40
C PHE A 1034 -39.13 7.43 -21.31
N SER A 1035 -39.01 8.07 -22.47
CA SER A 1035 -40.01 7.98 -23.53
C SER A 1035 -40.11 6.55 -24.08
N LYS A 1036 -41.25 6.20 -24.69
CA LYS A 1036 -41.45 4.88 -25.35
C LYS A 1036 -40.36 4.58 -26.38
N GLU A 1037 -39.89 5.62 -27.08
CA GLU A 1037 -38.84 5.53 -28.09
C GLU A 1037 -37.47 5.22 -27.48
N LEU A 1038 -37.11 5.89 -26.37
CA LEU A 1038 -35.86 5.67 -25.67
C LEU A 1038 -35.80 4.28 -25.02
N VAL A 1039 -36.91 3.82 -24.42
CA VAL A 1039 -37.03 2.47 -23.85
C VAL A 1039 -36.86 1.42 -24.94
N HIS A 1040 -37.46 1.62 -26.12
CA HIS A 1040 -37.29 0.72 -27.26
C HIS A 1040 -35.83 0.67 -27.74
N PHE A 1041 -35.16 1.83 -27.82
CA PHE A 1041 -33.74 1.93 -28.16
C PHE A 1041 -32.83 1.18 -27.18
N LEU A 1042 -33.05 1.34 -25.87
CA LEU A 1042 -32.27 0.63 -24.84
C LEU A 1042 -32.51 -0.88 -24.90
N ALA A 1043 -33.77 -1.30 -25.12
CA ALA A 1043 -34.14 -2.71 -25.23
C ALA A 1043 -33.57 -3.40 -26.48
N SER A 1044 -33.41 -2.68 -27.60
CA SER A 1044 -32.83 -3.22 -28.83
C SER A 1044 -31.30 -3.36 -28.74
N HIS A 1045 -30.61 -2.37 -28.17
CA HIS A 1045 -29.16 -2.39 -27.97
C HIS A 1045 -28.70 -3.42 -26.94
N LYS A 1046 -29.55 -3.77 -25.96
CA LYS A 1046 -29.33 -4.88 -25.02
C LYS A 1046 -29.13 -6.25 -25.71
N LYS A 1047 -29.63 -6.42 -26.94
CA LYS A 1047 -29.61 -7.69 -27.70
C LYS A 1047 -28.48 -7.83 -28.73
N MET A 1048 -27.81 -6.76 -29.14
CA MET A 1048 -26.70 -6.81 -30.12
C MET A 1048 -25.36 -7.11 -29.43
N SER A 1049 -24.78 -8.28 -29.70
CA SER A 1049 -23.46 -8.71 -29.23
C SER A 1049 -22.38 -8.40 -30.26
N GLY A 1050 -21.42 -7.52 -29.93
CA GLY A 1050 -20.24 -7.25 -30.75
C GLY A 1050 -19.18 -6.36 -30.08
N LEU A 1051 -19.56 -5.23 -29.50
CA LEU A 1051 -18.75 -4.38 -28.61
C LEU A 1051 -19.71 -3.61 -27.71
N LYS A 1052 -19.65 -3.78 -26.39
CA LYS A 1052 -20.56 -3.07 -25.47
C LYS A 1052 -19.96 -1.71 -25.11
N ILE A 1053 -20.52 -0.65 -25.67
CA ILE A 1053 -20.28 0.73 -25.23
C ILE A 1053 -20.91 0.89 -23.83
N PRO A 1054 -20.16 1.37 -22.81
CA PRO A 1054 -20.71 1.55 -21.47
C PRO A 1054 -21.79 2.63 -21.47
N MET A 1055 -22.94 2.32 -20.85
CA MET A 1055 -24.09 3.20 -20.68
C MET A 1055 -24.15 3.73 -19.25
N ILE A 1056 -24.08 5.05 -19.09
CA ILE A 1056 -24.06 5.75 -17.80
C ILE A 1056 -25.29 6.64 -17.69
N TYR A 1057 -26.00 6.61 -16.57
CA TYR A 1057 -27.07 7.56 -16.26
C TYR A 1057 -26.62 8.49 -15.15
N ILE A 1058 -26.79 9.80 -15.32
CA ILE A 1058 -26.50 10.84 -14.34
C ILE A 1058 -27.81 11.50 -13.93
N SER A 1059 -28.12 11.47 -12.63
CA SER A 1059 -29.34 12.07 -12.08
C SER A 1059 -29.02 13.09 -10.99
N GLU A 1060 -29.78 14.18 -10.93
CA GLU A 1060 -29.74 15.13 -9.80
C GLU A 1060 -30.64 14.65 -8.64
N TYR A 1061 -31.44 13.59 -8.83
CA TYR A 1061 -32.38 13.09 -7.82
C TYR A 1061 -31.83 11.88 -7.06
N ILE A 1062 -32.10 11.86 -5.76
CA ILE A 1062 -31.93 10.68 -4.92
C ILE A 1062 -33.19 9.85 -5.05
N ASN A 1063 -33.21 8.96 -6.04
CA ASN A 1063 -34.33 8.07 -6.27
C ASN A 1063 -33.84 6.61 -6.33
N TYR A 1064 -34.17 5.84 -5.29
CA TYR A 1064 -33.87 4.41 -5.22
C TYR A 1064 -34.67 3.58 -6.25
N GLU A 1065 -35.92 3.95 -6.56
CA GLU A 1065 -36.76 3.25 -7.55
C GLU A 1065 -36.19 3.39 -8.97
N LEU A 1066 -35.59 4.55 -9.27
CA LEU A 1066 -34.91 4.79 -10.53
C LEU A 1066 -33.79 3.75 -10.74
N HIS A 1067 -33.02 3.41 -9.70
CA HIS A 1067 -31.93 2.44 -9.82
C HIS A 1067 -32.39 1.07 -10.34
N GLU A 1068 -33.55 0.59 -9.90
CA GLU A 1068 -34.12 -0.67 -10.37
C GLU A 1068 -34.58 -0.56 -11.82
N GLN A 1069 -35.26 0.52 -12.19
CA GLN A 1069 -35.70 0.78 -13.56
C GLN A 1069 -34.52 0.83 -14.54
N LEU A 1070 -33.42 1.50 -14.16
CA LEU A 1070 -32.23 1.60 -15.00
C LEU A 1070 -31.55 0.24 -15.23
N LEU A 1071 -31.55 -0.61 -14.21
CA LEU A 1071 -30.97 -1.94 -14.27
C LEU A 1071 -31.79 -2.86 -15.20
N GLU A 1072 -33.12 -2.73 -15.20
CA GLU A 1072 -33.99 -3.44 -16.15
C GLU A 1072 -33.74 -2.99 -17.60
N LEU A 1073 -33.53 -1.69 -17.81
CA LEU A 1073 -33.23 -1.09 -19.10
C LEU A 1073 -31.80 -1.37 -19.62
N GLY A 1074 -30.92 -1.92 -18.77
CA GLY A 1074 -29.57 -2.34 -19.16
C GLY A 1074 -28.52 -1.24 -19.11
N ILE A 1075 -28.71 -0.21 -18.28
CA ILE A 1075 -27.70 0.82 -18.00
C ILE A 1075 -26.65 0.25 -17.04
N ASP A 1076 -25.37 0.46 -17.32
CA ASP A 1076 -24.25 -0.13 -16.58
C ASP A 1076 -23.99 0.54 -15.22
N THR A 1077 -24.26 1.84 -15.11
CA THR A 1077 -24.13 2.56 -13.82
C THR A 1077 -25.07 3.76 -13.73
N LEU A 1078 -25.56 4.01 -12.51
CA LEU A 1078 -26.19 5.27 -12.11
C LEU A 1078 -25.17 6.10 -11.32
N ILE A 1079 -25.02 7.36 -11.68
CA ILE A 1079 -24.29 8.38 -10.93
C ILE A 1079 -25.35 9.39 -10.45
N GLN A 1080 -25.46 9.57 -9.15
CA GLN A 1080 -26.34 10.58 -8.59
C GLN A 1080 -25.48 11.83 -8.27
N LEU A 1081 -25.99 13.06 -8.48
CA LEU A 1081 -25.39 14.35 -8.08
C LEU A 1081 -25.96 14.95 -6.75
N PRO A 1082 -25.08 15.25 -5.79
CA PRO A 1082 -23.77 15.82 -6.01
C PRO A 1082 -22.67 14.77 -5.90
N ALA A 1083 -21.76 14.76 -6.87
CA ALA A 1083 -20.61 13.88 -6.90
C ALA A 1083 -19.40 14.66 -7.41
N SER A 1084 -18.21 14.30 -6.92
CA SER A 1084 -17.01 14.98 -7.36
C SER A 1084 -16.71 14.66 -8.83
N SER A 1085 -16.23 15.66 -9.57
CA SER A 1085 -15.80 15.48 -10.95
C SER A 1085 -14.78 14.34 -11.09
N SER A 1086 -13.84 14.22 -10.14
CA SER A 1086 -12.88 13.10 -10.10
C SER A 1086 -13.56 11.73 -9.94
N PHE A 1087 -14.62 11.61 -9.12
CA PHE A 1087 -15.34 10.36 -8.94
C PHE A 1087 -16.09 9.97 -10.22
N ILE A 1088 -16.79 10.93 -10.84
CA ILE A 1088 -17.53 10.72 -12.09
C ILE A 1088 -16.58 10.24 -13.18
N MET A 1089 -15.44 10.92 -13.36
CA MET A 1089 -14.46 10.54 -14.37
C MET A 1089 -13.84 9.17 -14.10
N LYS A 1090 -13.39 8.90 -12.86
CA LYS A 1090 -12.81 7.58 -12.50
C LYS A 1090 -13.82 6.44 -12.70
N LYS A 1091 -15.10 6.68 -12.41
CA LYS A 1091 -16.16 5.69 -12.60
C LYS A 1091 -16.39 5.38 -14.08
N ILE A 1092 -16.43 6.41 -14.92
CA ILE A 1092 -16.56 6.26 -16.37
C ILE A 1092 -15.33 5.55 -16.96
N SER A 1093 -14.10 5.99 -16.62
CA SER A 1093 -12.85 5.35 -17.08
C SER A 1093 -12.77 3.88 -16.64
N SER A 1094 -13.16 3.56 -15.40
CA SER A 1094 -13.18 2.18 -14.91
C SER A 1094 -14.14 1.28 -15.70
N LEU A 1095 -15.26 1.79 -16.21
CA LEU A 1095 -16.19 1.00 -17.03
C LEU A 1095 -15.64 0.79 -18.45
N ILE A 1096 -15.00 1.82 -19.01
CA ILE A 1096 -14.29 1.73 -20.29
C ILE A 1096 -13.18 0.67 -20.18
N ASP A 1097 -12.39 0.71 -19.10
CA ASP A 1097 -11.32 -0.27 -18.84
C ASP A 1097 -11.87 -1.67 -18.55
N LYS A 1098 -12.96 -1.80 -17.80
CA LYS A 1098 -13.60 -3.09 -17.51
C LYS A 1098 -14.15 -3.79 -18.76
N ASN A 1099 -14.66 -3.03 -19.73
CA ASN A 1099 -15.05 -3.56 -21.03
C ASN A 1099 -13.84 -3.91 -21.92
N LYS A 1100 -12.69 -3.24 -21.73
CA LYS A 1100 -11.38 -3.69 -22.28
C LYS A 1100 -10.85 -4.95 -21.57
N GLU A 1101 -11.22 -5.18 -20.30
CA GLU A 1101 -10.76 -6.29 -19.44
C GLU A 1101 -11.58 -7.59 -19.50
N ALA A 1102 -12.75 -7.65 -20.14
CA ALA A 1102 -13.49 -8.90 -20.37
C ALA A 1102 -12.70 -9.98 -21.14
N SER A 1103 -11.49 -9.65 -21.62
CA SER A 1103 -10.49 -10.58 -22.14
C SER A 1103 -9.65 -11.30 -21.05
N LYS A 1104 -9.73 -10.91 -19.76
CA LYS A 1104 -8.88 -11.43 -18.65
C LYS A 1104 -9.49 -12.60 -17.85
N GLU A 1105 -10.83 -12.78 -17.81
CA GLU A 1105 -11.50 -13.86 -17.03
C GLU A 1105 -11.14 -15.28 -17.52
N ASN A 1106 -10.63 -15.43 -18.74
CA ASN A 1106 -10.15 -16.70 -19.26
C ASN A 1106 -8.95 -17.30 -18.48
N LYS A 1107 -8.17 -16.53 -17.70
CA LYS A 1107 -6.91 -17.03 -17.10
C LYS A 1107 -7.06 -18.00 -15.92
N MET A 1108 -8.05 -17.84 -15.04
CA MET A 1108 -8.22 -18.73 -13.86
C MET A 1108 -8.79 -20.09 -14.27
N GLN A 1109 -9.78 -20.07 -15.16
CA GLN A 1109 -10.38 -21.29 -15.72
C GLN A 1109 -9.40 -22.01 -16.64
N GLN A 1110 -8.60 -21.30 -17.45
CA GLN A 1110 -7.48 -21.90 -18.20
C GLN A 1110 -6.48 -22.56 -17.26
N LYS A 1111 -6.04 -21.90 -16.19
CA LYS A 1111 -5.03 -22.46 -15.28
C LYS A 1111 -5.54 -23.66 -14.47
N ILE A 1112 -6.80 -23.63 -14.02
CA ILE A 1112 -7.44 -24.79 -13.37
C ILE A 1112 -7.63 -25.94 -14.37
N PHE A 1113 -8.03 -25.63 -15.61
CA PHE A 1113 -8.15 -26.62 -16.67
C PHE A 1113 -6.80 -27.24 -17.00
N GLU A 1114 -5.76 -26.45 -17.28
CA GLU A 1114 -4.36 -26.87 -17.48
C GLU A 1114 -3.88 -27.81 -16.35
N ILE A 1115 -4.07 -27.43 -15.07
CA ILE A 1115 -3.65 -28.26 -13.92
C ILE A 1115 -4.39 -29.62 -13.87
N LEU A 1116 -5.64 -29.68 -14.34
CA LEU A 1116 -6.48 -30.87 -14.26
C LEU A 1116 -6.42 -31.76 -15.52
N THR A 1117 -6.09 -31.22 -16.69
CA THR A 1117 -6.12 -31.95 -17.98
C THR A 1117 -4.76 -32.24 -18.57
N GLU A 1118 -3.73 -31.45 -18.25
CA GLU A 1118 -2.38 -31.73 -18.72
C GLU A 1118 -1.66 -32.68 -17.75
N ASP A 1119 -1.47 -33.93 -18.16
CA ASP A 1119 -0.44 -34.79 -17.60
C ASP A 1119 0.92 -34.41 -18.24
N THR A 1120 1.34 -33.16 -18.03
CA THR A 1120 2.66 -32.71 -18.47
C THR A 1120 3.73 -33.21 -17.49
N PRO A 1121 4.88 -33.70 -17.99
CA PRO A 1121 5.97 -34.20 -17.14
C PRO A 1121 6.66 -33.11 -16.29
N PHE A 1122 6.21 -31.85 -16.34
CA PHE A 1122 6.84 -30.67 -15.73
C PHE A 1122 6.07 -30.00 -14.58
N LEU A 1123 4.99 -30.60 -14.06
CA LEU A 1123 4.25 -30.03 -12.90
C LEU A 1123 5.15 -29.92 -11.66
N THR A 1124 5.20 -28.74 -11.03
CA THR A 1124 5.92 -28.53 -9.76
C THR A 1124 5.24 -29.32 -8.63
N ASN A 1125 5.91 -29.65 -7.51
CA ASN A 1125 5.19 -30.40 -6.46
C ASN A 1125 4.10 -29.57 -5.76
N ASN A 1126 4.15 -28.23 -5.84
CA ASN A 1126 3.03 -27.40 -5.42
C ASN A 1126 1.85 -27.58 -6.37
N ASP A 1127 2.06 -27.64 -7.68
CA ASP A 1127 0.99 -27.89 -8.65
C ASP A 1127 0.40 -29.29 -8.52
N LYS A 1128 1.23 -30.32 -8.25
CA LYS A 1128 0.75 -31.68 -7.93
C LYS A 1128 -0.10 -31.71 -6.65
N LEU A 1129 0.32 -30.95 -5.64
CA LEU A 1129 -0.40 -30.84 -4.38
C LEU A 1129 -1.71 -30.06 -4.54
N VAL A 1130 -1.73 -28.99 -5.35
CA VAL A 1130 -2.96 -28.29 -5.73
C VAL A 1130 -3.86 -29.21 -6.55
N LYS A 1131 -3.33 -30.00 -7.49
CA LYS A 1131 -4.10 -31.00 -8.25
C LYS A 1131 -4.79 -31.99 -7.32
N GLN A 1132 -4.04 -32.60 -6.39
CA GLN A 1132 -4.61 -33.49 -5.36
C GLN A 1132 -5.62 -32.78 -4.47
N ALA A 1133 -5.37 -31.52 -4.09
CA ALA A 1133 -6.31 -30.71 -3.32
C ALA A 1133 -7.60 -30.45 -4.10
N LEU A 1134 -7.51 -30.07 -5.37
CA LEU A 1134 -8.65 -29.81 -6.24
C LEU A 1134 -9.46 -31.09 -6.51
N GLU A 1135 -8.80 -32.24 -6.68
CA GLU A 1135 -9.44 -33.55 -6.82
C GLU A 1135 -10.16 -33.98 -5.54
N THR A 1136 -9.52 -33.80 -4.38
CA THR A 1136 -10.12 -34.08 -3.06
C THR A 1136 -11.32 -33.16 -2.82
N ILE A 1137 -11.17 -31.86 -3.09
CA ILE A 1137 -12.26 -30.89 -3.00
C ILE A 1137 -13.42 -31.37 -3.88
N LYS A 1138 -13.17 -31.70 -5.16
CA LYS A 1138 -14.18 -32.20 -6.10
C LYS A 1138 -14.94 -33.43 -5.60
N LYS A 1139 -14.21 -34.40 -5.01
CA LYS A 1139 -14.78 -35.63 -4.47
C LYS A 1139 -15.67 -35.38 -3.26
N GLU A 1140 -15.24 -34.49 -2.37
CA GLU A 1140 -15.93 -34.17 -1.11
C GLU A 1140 -16.88 -32.96 -1.23
N LEU A 1141 -17.18 -32.46 -2.44
CA LEU A 1141 -18.04 -31.28 -2.66
C LEU A 1141 -19.44 -31.43 -2.07
N GLN A 1142 -19.92 -32.66 -1.89
CA GLN A 1142 -21.24 -32.96 -1.31
C GLN A 1142 -21.23 -32.99 0.21
N ASP A 1143 -20.07 -33.18 0.85
CA ASP A 1143 -19.98 -33.30 2.31
C ASP A 1143 -20.05 -31.90 2.95
N PRO A 1144 -21.06 -31.61 3.80
CA PRO A 1144 -21.18 -30.34 4.49
C PRO A 1144 -20.18 -30.13 5.63
N SER A 1145 -19.60 -31.21 6.16
CA SER A 1145 -18.59 -31.15 7.22
C SER A 1145 -17.19 -30.83 6.66
N PHE A 1146 -17.02 -30.94 5.34
CA PHE A 1146 -15.77 -30.67 4.65
C PHE A 1146 -15.44 -29.16 4.63
N ASN A 1147 -14.33 -28.79 5.25
CA ASN A 1147 -13.80 -27.43 5.37
C ASN A 1147 -12.27 -27.43 5.13
N VAL A 1148 -11.61 -26.29 5.35
CA VAL A 1148 -10.16 -26.20 5.13
C VAL A 1148 -9.39 -27.06 6.14
N GLU A 1149 -9.87 -27.20 7.37
CA GLU A 1149 -9.26 -28.06 8.39
C GLU A 1149 -9.30 -29.54 7.99
N THR A 1150 -10.44 -30.05 7.49
CA THR A 1150 -10.52 -31.42 6.97
C THR A 1150 -9.72 -31.59 5.68
N LEU A 1151 -9.68 -30.60 4.79
CA LEU A 1151 -8.82 -30.63 3.60
C LEU A 1151 -7.34 -30.72 3.98
N VAL A 1152 -6.91 -29.97 4.99
CA VAL A 1152 -5.54 -29.96 5.53
C VAL A 1152 -5.19 -31.30 6.16
N GLU A 1153 -6.15 -31.92 6.87
CA GLU A 1153 -5.99 -33.26 7.44
C GLU A 1153 -5.89 -34.34 6.38
N THR A 1154 -6.77 -34.33 5.37
CA THR A 1154 -6.81 -35.30 4.25
C THR A 1154 -5.58 -35.20 3.35
N LEU A 1155 -5.15 -33.97 3.02
CA LEU A 1155 -3.89 -33.75 2.29
C LEU A 1155 -2.66 -34.01 3.15
N GLY A 1156 -2.87 -34.21 4.45
CA GLY A 1156 -1.82 -34.39 5.42
C GLY A 1156 -0.84 -33.24 5.45
N ILE A 1157 -1.24 -31.98 5.19
CA ILE A 1157 -0.39 -30.77 5.24
C ILE A 1157 -0.69 -29.88 6.47
N SER A 1158 0.06 -28.80 6.69
CA SER A 1158 -0.28 -27.80 7.72
C SER A 1158 -1.16 -26.71 7.12
N ARG A 1159 -2.03 -26.10 7.93
CA ARG A 1159 -2.92 -24.99 7.51
C ARG A 1159 -2.17 -23.90 6.75
N VAL A 1160 -1.02 -23.46 7.26
CA VAL A 1160 -0.22 -22.39 6.63
C VAL A 1160 0.26 -22.79 5.23
N LYS A 1161 0.80 -24.01 5.06
CA LYS A 1161 1.21 -24.56 3.76
C LYS A 1161 0.04 -24.62 2.77
N CYS A 1162 -1.15 -25.01 3.22
CA CYS A 1162 -2.34 -25.08 2.36
C CYS A 1162 -2.76 -23.70 1.83
N TYR A 1163 -2.85 -22.70 2.72
CA TYR A 1163 -3.17 -21.33 2.32
C TYR A 1163 -2.12 -20.72 1.39
N ARG A 1164 -0.84 -20.99 1.64
CA ARG A 1164 0.24 -20.47 0.81
C ARG A 1164 0.23 -21.08 -0.59
N VAL A 1165 0.14 -22.41 -0.71
CA VAL A 1165 0.20 -23.11 -2.00
C VAL A 1165 -0.97 -22.70 -2.91
N PHE A 1166 -2.17 -22.54 -2.37
CA PHE A 1166 -3.31 -22.00 -3.13
C PHE A 1166 -3.10 -20.54 -3.57
N LYS A 1167 -2.49 -19.71 -2.71
CA LYS A 1167 -2.19 -18.32 -3.03
C LYS A 1167 -1.06 -18.17 -4.05
N GLU A 1168 -0.05 -19.03 -4.01
CA GLU A 1168 1.07 -19.02 -4.96
C GLU A 1168 0.65 -19.55 -6.34
N THR A 1169 -0.10 -20.66 -6.39
CA THR A 1169 -0.47 -21.30 -7.65
C THR A 1169 -1.72 -20.67 -8.29
N LEU A 1170 -2.76 -20.38 -7.49
CA LEU A 1170 -4.07 -19.92 -7.97
C LEU A 1170 -4.40 -18.47 -7.58
N ASN A 1171 -3.53 -17.80 -6.80
CA ASN A 1171 -3.75 -16.45 -6.27
C ASN A 1171 -5.05 -16.29 -5.45
N GLN A 1172 -5.51 -17.37 -4.83
CA GLN A 1172 -6.72 -17.41 -3.99
C GLN A 1172 -6.49 -18.24 -2.73
N SER A 1173 -7.35 -18.10 -1.71
CA SER A 1173 -7.29 -18.96 -0.53
C SER A 1173 -7.99 -20.30 -0.79
N PRO A 1174 -7.62 -21.40 -0.10
CA PRO A 1174 -8.29 -22.69 -0.23
C PRO A 1174 -9.77 -22.64 0.16
N SER A 1175 -10.14 -21.75 1.09
CA SER A 1175 -11.55 -21.50 1.43
C SER A 1175 -12.32 -20.95 0.23
N ASP A 1176 -11.76 -19.96 -0.46
CA ASP A 1176 -12.40 -19.33 -1.61
C ASP A 1176 -12.55 -20.31 -2.78
N VAL A 1177 -11.55 -21.18 -2.97
CA VAL A 1177 -11.59 -22.22 -4.02
C VAL A 1177 -12.65 -23.28 -3.71
N ILE A 1178 -12.76 -23.78 -2.46
CA ILE A 1178 -13.84 -24.71 -2.06
C ILE A 1178 -15.21 -24.07 -2.33
N THR A 1179 -15.39 -22.81 -1.91
CA THR A 1179 -16.63 -22.06 -2.14
C THR A 1179 -16.91 -21.91 -3.64
N SER A 1180 -15.92 -21.56 -4.45
CA SER A 1180 -16.06 -21.43 -5.92
C SER A 1180 -16.52 -22.74 -6.58
N PHE A 1181 -15.89 -23.87 -6.28
CA PHE A 1181 -16.29 -25.18 -6.84
C PHE A 1181 -17.70 -25.60 -6.42
N ARG A 1182 -18.06 -25.40 -5.14
CA ARG A 1182 -19.43 -25.68 -4.66
C ARG A 1182 -20.46 -24.83 -5.40
N LEU A 1183 -20.14 -23.58 -5.70
CA LEU A 1183 -21.04 -22.66 -6.41
C LEU A 1183 -21.12 -22.94 -7.92
N GLN A 1184 -20.03 -23.35 -8.57
CA GLN A 1184 -20.05 -23.81 -9.97
C GLN A 1184 -20.85 -25.11 -10.13
N LYS A 1185 -20.72 -26.07 -9.20
CA LYS A 1185 -21.56 -27.27 -9.19
C LYS A 1185 -23.04 -26.91 -9.04
N ALA A 1186 -23.35 -25.97 -8.16
CA ALA A 1186 -24.70 -25.45 -8.01
C ALA A 1186 -25.22 -24.82 -9.31
N GLU A 1187 -24.39 -24.09 -10.05
CA GLU A 1187 -24.75 -23.52 -11.36
C GLU A 1187 -25.23 -24.60 -12.34
N ILE A 1188 -24.47 -25.69 -12.45
CA ILE A 1188 -24.79 -26.82 -13.34
C ILE A 1188 -26.10 -27.49 -12.90
N LEU A 1189 -26.24 -27.76 -11.59
CA LEU A 1189 -27.44 -28.40 -11.03
C LEU A 1189 -28.69 -27.55 -11.20
N LEU A 1190 -28.56 -26.22 -11.11
CA LEU A 1190 -29.66 -25.27 -11.34
C LEU A 1190 -30.12 -25.28 -12.80
N ARG A 1191 -29.22 -25.51 -13.77
CA ARG A 1191 -29.55 -25.63 -15.21
C ARG A 1191 -30.28 -26.94 -15.56
N THR A 1192 -30.00 -28.04 -14.85
CA THR A 1192 -30.60 -29.37 -15.12
C THR A 1192 -32.04 -29.58 -14.63
N LYS A 1193 -32.71 -28.54 -14.09
CA LYS A 1193 -34.15 -28.46 -13.72
C LYS A 1193 -34.76 -29.53 -12.76
N LYS A 1194 -34.03 -30.57 -12.33
CA LYS A 1194 -34.57 -31.70 -11.54
C LYS A 1194 -34.59 -31.52 -10.01
N LEU A 1195 -33.80 -30.63 -9.43
CA LEU A 1195 -33.69 -30.45 -7.96
C LEU A 1195 -34.18 -29.07 -7.51
N ASN A 1196 -34.72 -28.97 -6.29
CA ASN A 1196 -35.06 -27.70 -5.66
C ASN A 1196 -33.81 -27.04 -5.03
N ILE A 1197 -33.90 -25.75 -4.69
CA ILE A 1197 -32.71 -24.96 -4.29
C ILE A 1197 -32.10 -25.45 -2.98
N SER A 1198 -32.93 -25.96 -2.06
CA SER A 1198 -32.46 -26.53 -0.80
C SER A 1198 -31.72 -27.84 -1.05
N GLU A 1199 -32.27 -28.74 -1.88
CA GLU A 1199 -31.60 -29.96 -2.32
C GLU A 1199 -30.27 -29.66 -3.03
N ILE A 1200 -30.24 -28.66 -3.92
CA ILE A 1200 -29.01 -28.21 -4.59
C ILE A 1200 -27.98 -27.70 -3.58
N SER A 1201 -28.42 -27.01 -2.52
CA SER A 1201 -27.50 -26.54 -1.48
C SER A 1201 -26.85 -27.70 -0.72
N PHE A 1202 -27.61 -28.74 -0.38
CA PHE A 1202 -27.09 -29.93 0.28
C PHE A 1202 -26.19 -30.74 -0.67
N GLU A 1203 -26.57 -30.88 -1.95
CA GLU A 1203 -25.76 -31.50 -3.01
C GLU A 1203 -24.45 -30.75 -3.33
N CYS A 1204 -24.35 -29.49 -2.87
CA CYS A 1204 -23.14 -28.68 -2.98
C CYS A 1204 -22.41 -28.53 -1.64
N GLY A 1205 -22.73 -29.36 -0.64
CA GLY A 1205 -22.00 -29.42 0.63
C GLY A 1205 -22.23 -28.20 1.52
N TYR A 1206 -23.42 -27.60 1.47
CA TYR A 1206 -23.84 -26.58 2.42
C TYR A 1206 -24.82 -27.17 3.43
N ASN A 1207 -24.56 -26.92 4.73
CA ASN A 1207 -25.48 -27.29 5.82
C ASN A 1207 -26.68 -26.34 5.94
N ASP A 1208 -26.54 -25.11 5.43
CA ASP A 1208 -27.57 -24.09 5.49
C ASP A 1208 -27.90 -23.55 4.09
N PRO A 1209 -29.10 -23.85 3.56
CA PRO A 1209 -29.59 -23.32 2.28
C PRO A 1209 -29.62 -21.78 2.22
N LYS A 1210 -29.79 -21.07 3.35
CA LYS A 1210 -29.75 -19.60 3.40
C LYS A 1210 -28.33 -19.08 3.22
N TYR A 1211 -27.36 -19.69 3.90
CA TYR A 1211 -25.94 -19.37 3.72
C TYR A 1211 -25.46 -19.68 2.30
N PHE A 1212 -25.91 -20.79 1.71
CA PHE A 1212 -25.71 -21.10 0.28
C PHE A 1212 -26.27 -20.00 -0.62
N GLY A 1213 -27.52 -19.58 -0.40
CA GLY A 1213 -28.17 -18.54 -1.21
C GLY A 1213 -27.46 -17.19 -1.14
N ARG A 1214 -26.94 -16.80 0.03
CA ARG A 1214 -26.11 -15.59 0.20
C ARG A 1214 -24.77 -15.72 -0.51
N SER A 1215 -24.10 -16.87 -0.38
CA SER A 1215 -22.80 -17.14 -1.01
C SER A 1215 -22.91 -17.19 -2.54
N PHE A 1216 -23.95 -17.83 -3.08
CA PHE A 1216 -24.24 -17.89 -4.51
C PHE A 1216 -24.57 -16.50 -5.08
N LYS A 1217 -25.37 -15.70 -4.37
CA LYS A 1217 -25.65 -14.30 -4.77
C LYS A 1217 -24.42 -13.42 -4.74
N LYS A 1218 -23.55 -13.59 -3.74
CA LYS A 1218 -22.27 -12.87 -3.66
C LYS A 1218 -21.35 -13.22 -4.84
N TYR A 1219 -21.35 -14.49 -5.27
CA TYR A 1219 -20.45 -14.98 -6.32
C TYR A 1219 -20.96 -14.71 -7.76
N PHE A 1220 -22.24 -14.95 -8.04
CA PHE A 1220 -22.83 -14.79 -9.38
C PHE A 1220 -23.63 -13.48 -9.55
N GLY A 1221 -23.67 -12.64 -8.51
CA GLY A 1221 -24.46 -11.39 -8.49
C GLY A 1221 -25.99 -11.60 -8.41
N LYS A 1222 -26.48 -12.83 -8.55
CA LYS A 1222 -27.91 -13.21 -8.59
C LYS A 1222 -28.19 -14.36 -7.64
N SER A 1223 -29.39 -14.40 -7.05
CA SER A 1223 -29.76 -15.51 -6.16
C SER A 1223 -29.91 -16.83 -6.95
N PRO A 1224 -29.72 -18.02 -6.33
CA PRO A 1224 -29.94 -19.30 -7.01
C PRO A 1224 -31.33 -19.42 -7.66
N LYS A 1225 -32.33 -18.77 -7.05
CA LYS A 1225 -33.71 -18.74 -7.54
C LYS A 1225 -33.87 -17.89 -8.80
N GLU A 1226 -33.26 -16.71 -8.82
CA GLU A 1226 -33.17 -15.88 -10.01
C GLU A 1226 -32.39 -16.62 -11.11
N TYR A 1227 -31.26 -17.23 -10.76
CA TYR A 1227 -30.39 -17.95 -11.68
C TYR A 1227 -31.10 -19.11 -12.40
N LYS A 1228 -31.88 -19.93 -11.66
CA LYS A 1228 -32.71 -21.01 -12.21
C LYS A 1228 -33.82 -20.51 -13.15
N GLY A 1229 -34.24 -19.25 -13.02
CA GLY A 1229 -35.30 -18.63 -13.83
C GLY A 1229 -34.84 -18.08 -15.19
N PHE A 1230 -33.53 -17.95 -15.43
CA PHE A 1230 -32.95 -17.41 -16.66
C PHE A 1230 -32.39 -18.49 -17.63
N SER A 1231 -32.50 -19.78 -17.29
CA SER A 1231 -32.02 -20.93 -18.11
C SER A 1231 -33.11 -21.75 -18.78
#